data_AF-A0A3E4GMP2-F1
#
_entry.id   AF-A0A3E4GMP2-F1
#
_cell.length_a   1.000
_cell.length_b   1.000
_cell.length_c   1.000
_cell.angle_alpha   90.00
_cell.angle_beta   90.00
_cell.angle_gamma   90.00
#
_symmetry.space_group_name_H-M   'P 1'
#
loop_
_entity.id
_entity.type
_entity.pdbx_description
1 polymer ?
#
loop_
_entity_poly.entity_id
_entity_poly.type
_entity_poly.pdbx_seq_one_letter_code
_entity_poly.pdbx_strand_id
1 'polypeptide(L)'
;MNAAEIIKKDLDAIYIGNLSTVDDNLTLPENGKYGAQFTWETGEERFIDNTGKVHRPLHGMGNRKVTLTVTATYEGCSESREYVATVLQEAKENIVKEVRKVVLNAQVGEEAHLPSVVIAYTEDGRRMTMPVKWNTYEPAKEETVVAVAGVIDGTEKEASAEIHYKKEIVPVKGPEKKVDYVPLGQVRLKEGTLYYKYQKLMEEYLLGIDDDQMLYNFRKATGLDTKGAPPMTGWDEESCKLKGHTTGHYLSGIALAFAATGNPKFLDKVNYMVAELKKCQDAFAATGKYHRGFLSAYSEEQFDLLEVYTKYPEIWAPYYTLDKIMSGLYDCHVLAGNETAKEILDLMGDWVYDRLSRLPKETLDKMWAMYIAGEFGGMLGTMVKVYELTGKENHLKVAKLFENEKLFYPMEEECDTLEDMHANQHIPQIIGAMDLYRATGDEIYWEIGKNFWNIVTGGHTYCIGGVGETEMFHRANTTCSYLTDKAAESCASYNMLRLTSQLFEYTRSGDLMDYYDNTLRNHILTSSSHKCDGGTTYFLPLGPGGRKEFFLSENSCCHGTGMESRFRYMENIYAQDEDALYINLLVDSVLTDENGKTMIELQSVDEEGVMEIRCQKDQKKVLKIHIPAWGQKDFNVSVNGKVLADTALHDGYLVIDADPKAGDVIRLELPMEFRVLDNKSDAAFVNLAYGPYILAALSEEKEFLAAPAVEEIHMVDGKLQFEANGMKMIPLPEVDMEAYHVYFHKE
;
A
#
# COMPACT_ATOMS: atom_id res chain seq x y z
N MET A 1 -30.74 16.81 24.86
CA MET A 1 -30.72 16.98 23.39
C MET A 1 -32.13 17.25 22.97
N ASN A 2 -32.36 18.22 22.10
CA ASN A 2 -33.68 18.44 21.51
C ASN A 2 -33.96 17.39 20.42
N ALA A 3 -35.20 17.27 19.95
CA ALA A 3 -35.60 16.25 18.97
C ALA A 3 -34.77 16.31 17.67
N ALA A 4 -34.42 17.50 17.19
CA ALA A 4 -33.58 17.68 16.00
C ALA A 4 -32.13 17.23 16.22
N GLU A 5 -31.55 17.48 17.40
CA GLU A 5 -30.21 17.02 17.76
C GLU A 5 -30.15 15.49 17.90
N ILE A 6 -31.22 14.85 18.39
CA ILE A 6 -31.34 13.39 18.47
C ILE A 6 -31.41 12.80 17.07
N ILE A 7 -32.31 13.32 16.22
CA ILE A 7 -32.48 12.89 14.83
C ILE A 7 -31.16 13.00 14.06
N LYS A 8 -30.48 14.14 14.17
CA LYS A 8 -29.20 14.35 13.49
C LYS A 8 -28.12 13.38 13.96
N LYS A 9 -27.96 13.19 15.27
CA LYS A 9 -27.00 12.23 15.82
C LYS A 9 -27.33 10.78 15.46
N ASP A 10 -28.61 10.45 15.40
CA ASP A 10 -29.06 9.13 14.98
C ASP A 10 -28.79 8.90 13.49
N LEU A 11 -29.06 9.87 12.63
CA LEU A 11 -28.72 9.82 11.20
C LEU A 11 -27.20 9.77 10.95
N ASP A 12 -26.42 10.51 11.74
CA ASP A 12 -24.94 10.51 11.70
C ASP A 12 -24.33 9.19 12.18
N ALA A 13 -25.06 8.41 12.97
CA ALA A 13 -24.60 7.11 13.47
C ALA A 13 -25.03 5.91 12.60
N ILE A 14 -25.75 6.14 11.50
CA ILE A 14 -26.14 5.06 10.58
C ILE A 14 -24.91 4.62 9.78
N TYR A 15 -24.54 3.35 9.93
CA TYR A 15 -23.56 2.67 9.09
C TYR A 15 -24.22 1.43 8.46
N ILE A 16 -24.35 1.43 7.13
CA ILE A 16 -24.98 0.35 6.35
C ILE A 16 -23.98 -0.39 5.44
N GLY A 17 -22.67 -0.33 5.78
CA GLY A 17 -21.60 -1.01 5.06
C GLY A 17 -21.02 -0.25 3.87
N ASN A 18 -20.12 -0.89 3.11
CA ASN A 18 -19.55 -0.32 1.88
C ASN A 18 -20.58 -0.34 0.73
N LEU A 19 -21.08 0.83 0.39
CA LEU A 19 -22.07 1.02 -0.66
C LEU A 19 -21.47 1.09 -2.08
N SER A 20 -20.16 1.03 -2.24
CA SER A 20 -19.52 1.08 -3.57
C SER A 20 -19.49 -0.26 -4.29
N THR A 21 -19.65 -1.38 -3.57
CA THR A 21 -19.50 -2.75 -4.10
C THR A 21 -20.53 -3.71 -3.48
N VAL A 22 -21.82 -3.39 -3.58
CA VAL A 22 -22.89 -4.17 -2.94
C VAL A 22 -23.19 -5.44 -3.73
N ASP A 23 -22.88 -6.61 -3.18
CA ASP A 23 -23.17 -7.91 -3.78
C ASP A 23 -23.90 -8.89 -2.86
N ASP A 24 -24.27 -8.44 -1.65
CA ASP A 24 -25.09 -9.14 -0.66
C ASP A 24 -26.11 -8.17 -0.04
N ASN A 25 -27.07 -8.70 0.73
CA ASN A 25 -28.14 -7.92 1.35
C ASN A 25 -27.60 -6.87 2.34
N LEU A 26 -28.18 -5.68 2.30
CA LEU A 26 -27.91 -4.60 3.24
C LEU A 26 -28.72 -4.79 4.52
N THR A 27 -28.12 -4.46 5.66
CA THR A 27 -28.84 -4.39 6.94
C THR A 27 -29.31 -2.95 7.16
N LEU A 28 -30.61 -2.72 7.02
CA LEU A 28 -31.21 -1.40 7.22
C LEU A 28 -31.76 -1.27 8.65
N PRO A 29 -31.19 -0.41 9.51
CA PRO A 29 -31.65 -0.28 10.89
C PRO A 29 -33.03 0.38 10.95
N GLU A 30 -33.93 -0.15 11.78
CA GLU A 30 -35.27 0.43 12.02
C GLU A 30 -35.29 1.48 13.15
N ASN A 31 -34.24 1.52 13.99
CA ASN A 31 -34.18 2.40 15.15
C ASN A 31 -32.75 2.96 15.34
N GLY A 32 -32.68 4.24 15.68
CA GLY A 32 -31.46 4.95 16.05
C GLY A 32 -31.05 4.68 17.50
N LYS A 33 -29.75 4.85 17.76
CA LYS A 33 -29.13 4.64 19.09
C LYS A 33 -29.72 5.55 20.18
N TYR A 34 -30.20 6.73 19.80
CA TYR A 34 -30.75 7.75 20.68
C TYR A 34 -32.30 7.82 20.64
N GLY A 35 -32.95 6.93 19.89
CA GLY A 35 -34.40 6.68 19.95
C GLY A 35 -35.21 7.12 18.73
N ALA A 36 -34.60 7.71 17.70
CA ALA A 36 -35.30 7.99 16.45
C ALA A 36 -35.75 6.69 15.76
N GLN A 37 -36.95 6.67 15.18
CA GLN A 37 -37.41 5.57 14.34
C GLN A 37 -37.01 5.85 12.89
N PHE A 38 -36.48 4.85 12.20
CA PHE A 38 -36.06 4.94 10.82
C PHE A 38 -37.03 4.20 9.90
N THR A 39 -37.43 4.89 8.82
CA THR A 39 -38.15 4.28 7.70
C THR A 39 -37.28 4.42 6.46
N TRP A 40 -37.10 3.33 5.72
CA TRP A 40 -36.29 3.28 4.51
C TRP A 40 -37.14 3.20 3.26
N GLU A 41 -36.72 3.94 2.23
CA GLU A 41 -37.29 3.90 0.89
C GLU A 41 -36.16 3.69 -0.13
N THR A 42 -36.40 2.87 -1.15
CA THR A 42 -35.46 2.61 -2.25
C THR A 42 -35.91 3.29 -3.54
N GLY A 43 -34.95 3.87 -4.26
CA GLY A 43 -35.18 4.46 -5.58
C GLY A 43 -35.35 3.43 -6.70
N GLU A 44 -35.01 2.15 -6.47
CA GLU A 44 -35.05 1.10 -7.49
C GLU A 44 -35.21 -0.30 -6.86
N GLU A 45 -36.45 -0.66 -6.51
CA GLU A 45 -36.82 -1.94 -5.84
C GLU A 45 -36.36 -3.21 -6.58
N ARG A 46 -36.06 -3.11 -7.88
CA ARG A 46 -35.56 -4.22 -8.68
C ARG A 46 -34.16 -4.70 -8.26
N PHE A 47 -33.36 -3.85 -7.63
CA PHE A 47 -31.99 -4.17 -7.24
C PHE A 47 -31.76 -4.10 -5.74
N ILE A 48 -32.45 -3.21 -5.01
CA ILE A 48 -32.47 -3.23 -3.54
C ILE A 48 -33.90 -2.92 -3.09
N ASP A 49 -34.52 -3.81 -2.31
CA ASP A 49 -35.85 -3.56 -1.75
C ASP A 49 -35.80 -2.77 -0.43
N ASN A 50 -36.97 -2.35 0.08
CA ASN A 50 -37.07 -1.56 1.33
C ASN A 50 -36.64 -2.32 2.60
N THR A 51 -36.34 -3.62 2.50
CA THR A 51 -35.78 -4.43 3.59
C THR A 51 -34.25 -4.54 3.52
N GLY A 52 -33.65 -3.99 2.48
CA GLY A 52 -32.23 -4.10 2.18
C GLY A 52 -31.87 -5.36 1.40
N LYS A 53 -32.84 -6.13 0.92
CA LYS A 53 -32.55 -7.32 0.11
C LYS A 53 -32.02 -6.90 -1.25
N VAL A 54 -30.88 -7.46 -1.64
CA VAL A 54 -30.17 -7.13 -2.87
C VAL A 54 -30.44 -8.16 -3.95
N HIS A 55 -30.82 -7.67 -5.13
CA HIS A 55 -31.00 -8.42 -6.36
C HIS A 55 -29.94 -7.96 -7.36
N ARG A 56 -28.93 -8.80 -7.59
CA ARG A 56 -27.82 -8.43 -8.48
C ARG A 56 -28.29 -8.35 -9.95
N PRO A 57 -27.89 -7.31 -10.70
CA PRO A 57 -28.11 -7.27 -12.15
C PRO A 57 -27.49 -8.49 -12.84
N LEU A 58 -28.13 -9.06 -13.86
CA LEU A 58 -27.52 -10.16 -14.61
C LEU A 58 -26.19 -9.72 -15.26
N HIS A 59 -25.29 -10.68 -15.48
CA HIS A 59 -24.05 -10.41 -16.20
C HIS A 59 -24.32 -9.74 -17.56
N GLY A 60 -23.59 -8.67 -17.87
CA GLY A 60 -23.74 -7.89 -19.11
C GLY A 60 -24.72 -6.73 -19.01
N MET A 61 -25.45 -6.60 -17.89
CA MET A 61 -26.24 -5.41 -17.60
C MET A 61 -25.38 -4.27 -17.06
N GLY A 62 -24.22 -4.57 -16.46
CA GLY A 62 -23.40 -3.62 -15.71
C GLY A 62 -23.93 -3.38 -14.29
N ASN A 63 -23.10 -2.79 -13.44
CA ASN A 63 -23.47 -2.43 -12.06
C ASN A 63 -24.64 -1.42 -12.05
N ARG A 64 -25.37 -1.35 -10.93
CA ARG A 64 -26.52 -0.45 -10.79
C ARG A 64 -26.40 0.40 -9.54
N LYS A 65 -26.47 1.71 -9.71
CA LYS A 65 -26.57 2.65 -8.58
C LYS A 65 -28.03 2.76 -8.14
N VAL A 66 -28.28 2.59 -6.85
CA VAL A 66 -29.58 2.62 -6.20
C VAL A 66 -29.50 3.59 -5.04
N THR A 67 -30.34 4.63 -5.08
CA THR A 67 -30.44 5.58 -3.97
C THR A 67 -31.36 5.01 -2.89
N LEU A 68 -30.90 4.98 -1.65
CA LEU A 68 -31.66 4.60 -0.46
C LEU A 68 -31.88 5.86 0.38
N THR A 69 -33.13 6.14 0.73
CA THR A 69 -33.51 7.29 1.55
C THR A 69 -33.97 6.80 2.90
N VAL A 70 -33.28 7.19 3.96
CA VAL A 70 -33.76 6.97 5.34
C VAL A 70 -34.45 8.22 5.83
N THR A 71 -35.62 8.05 6.45
CA THR A 71 -36.33 9.11 7.17
C THR A 71 -36.35 8.78 8.64
N ALA A 72 -35.70 9.62 9.44
CA ALA A 72 -35.66 9.52 10.89
C ALA A 72 -36.78 10.34 11.51
N THR A 73 -37.55 9.74 12.43
CA THR A 73 -38.66 10.40 13.14
C THR A 73 -38.46 10.30 14.64
N TYR A 74 -38.52 11.42 15.36
CA TYR A 74 -38.46 11.47 16.82
C TYR A 74 -39.33 12.61 17.36
N GLU A 75 -40.22 12.31 18.31
CA GLU A 75 -41.13 13.28 18.96
C GLU A 75 -41.89 14.22 17.99
N GLY A 76 -42.27 13.73 16.81
CA GLY A 76 -43.02 14.48 15.79
C GLY A 76 -42.18 15.35 14.86
N CYS A 77 -40.86 15.37 15.02
CA CYS A 77 -39.92 15.92 14.04
C CYS A 77 -39.42 14.80 13.12
N SER A 78 -39.10 15.15 11.86
CA SER A 78 -38.47 14.22 10.91
C SER A 78 -37.39 14.89 10.06
N GLU A 79 -36.39 14.11 9.66
CA GLU A 79 -35.32 14.50 8.74
C GLU A 79 -34.93 13.28 7.89
N SER A 80 -34.45 13.50 6.67
CA SER A 80 -34.08 12.42 5.75
C SER A 80 -32.64 12.54 5.28
N ARG A 81 -32.01 11.41 4.99
CA ARG A 81 -30.66 11.31 4.41
C ARG A 81 -30.66 10.28 3.28
N GLU A 82 -29.89 10.56 2.24
CA GLU A 82 -29.72 9.67 1.09
C GLU A 82 -28.37 8.93 1.15
N TYR A 83 -28.39 7.70 0.67
CA TYR A 83 -27.23 6.82 0.48
C TYR A 83 -27.25 6.28 -0.94
N VAL A 84 -26.13 6.24 -1.63
CA VAL A 84 -26.06 5.69 -3.00
C VAL A 84 -25.31 4.36 -2.97
N ALA A 85 -26.04 3.26 -3.20
CA ALA A 85 -25.54 1.90 -3.26
C ALA A 85 -25.27 1.45 -4.69
N THR A 86 -24.08 0.92 -4.98
CA THR A 86 -23.70 0.35 -6.27
C THR A 86 -23.80 -1.16 -6.19
N VAL A 87 -24.90 -1.71 -6.69
CA VAL A 87 -25.14 -3.15 -6.77
C VAL A 87 -24.30 -3.75 -7.90
N LEU A 88 -23.41 -4.68 -7.54
CA LEU A 88 -22.55 -5.38 -8.48
C LEU A 88 -23.38 -6.36 -9.31
N GLN A 89 -23.16 -6.35 -10.63
CA GLN A 89 -23.73 -7.37 -11.51
C GLN A 89 -23.28 -8.77 -11.09
N GLU A 90 -24.04 -9.80 -11.47
CA GLU A 90 -23.67 -11.19 -11.32
C GLU A 90 -22.36 -11.48 -12.04
N ALA A 91 -21.56 -12.37 -11.43
CA ALA A 91 -20.33 -12.83 -12.02
C ALA A 91 -20.62 -13.51 -13.37
N LYS A 92 -19.79 -13.21 -14.37
CA LYS A 92 -19.82 -13.93 -15.64
C LYS A 92 -19.56 -15.41 -15.39
N GLU A 93 -20.26 -16.31 -16.07
CA GLU A 93 -19.85 -17.71 -16.09
C GLU A 93 -18.42 -17.81 -16.63
N ASN A 94 -17.50 -18.27 -15.78
CA ASN A 94 -16.12 -18.50 -16.16
C ASN A 94 -16.04 -19.82 -16.94
N ILE A 95 -16.25 -19.74 -18.25
CA ILE A 95 -16.07 -20.90 -19.12
C ILE A 95 -14.56 -21.16 -19.26
N VAL A 96 -14.07 -22.13 -18.49
CA VAL A 96 -12.68 -22.58 -18.52
C VAL A 96 -12.41 -23.26 -19.87
N LYS A 97 -11.56 -22.60 -20.65
CA LYS A 97 -11.03 -23.12 -21.92
C LYS A 97 -9.91 -24.12 -21.66
N GLU A 98 -8.94 -23.71 -20.86
CA GLU A 98 -7.71 -24.45 -20.60
C GLU A 98 -7.26 -24.24 -19.15
N VAL A 99 -6.60 -25.24 -18.59
CA VAL A 99 -6.01 -25.21 -17.25
C VAL A 99 -4.52 -25.42 -17.40
N ARG A 100 -3.72 -24.50 -16.88
CA ARG A 100 -2.26 -24.66 -16.86
C ARG A 100 -1.93 -25.89 -16.02
N LYS A 101 -1.19 -26.81 -16.60
CA LYS A 101 -0.68 -27.99 -15.90
C LYS A 101 0.29 -27.55 -14.79
N VAL A 102 0.11 -28.09 -13.59
CA VAL A 102 1.04 -27.85 -12.47
C VAL A 102 2.26 -28.73 -12.67
N VAL A 103 3.46 -28.18 -12.56
CA VAL A 103 4.72 -28.93 -12.64
C VAL A 103 5.58 -28.55 -11.46
N LEU A 104 5.90 -29.52 -10.61
CA LEU A 104 6.69 -29.27 -9.40
C LEU A 104 7.76 -30.34 -9.19
N ASN A 105 8.76 -30.01 -8.38
CA ASN A 105 9.80 -30.94 -7.96
C ASN A 105 9.57 -31.36 -6.52
N ALA A 106 9.82 -32.63 -6.19
CA ALA A 106 9.80 -33.13 -4.82
C ALA A 106 10.97 -34.08 -4.57
N GLN A 107 11.45 -34.13 -3.33
CA GLN A 107 12.50 -35.08 -2.97
C GLN A 107 11.90 -36.48 -2.83
N VAL A 108 12.63 -37.50 -3.25
CA VAL A 108 12.20 -38.91 -3.11
C VAL A 108 11.81 -39.22 -1.67
N GLY A 109 10.59 -39.74 -1.50
CA GLY A 109 10.01 -40.09 -0.20
C GLY A 109 9.28 -38.94 0.52
N GLU A 110 9.35 -37.71 0.02
CA GLU A 110 8.68 -36.55 0.61
C GLU A 110 7.35 -36.24 -0.08
N GLU A 111 6.39 -35.78 0.70
CA GLU A 111 5.13 -35.29 0.16
C GLU A 111 5.37 -33.96 -0.54
N ALA A 112 4.93 -33.89 -1.80
CA ALA A 112 5.01 -32.69 -2.59
C ALA A 112 3.83 -31.77 -2.26
N HIS A 113 4.14 -30.48 -2.11
CA HIS A 113 3.14 -29.45 -1.83
C HIS A 113 2.41 -29.10 -3.12
N LEU A 114 1.18 -29.59 -3.26
CA LEU A 114 0.31 -29.23 -4.38
C LEU A 114 -0.41 -27.90 -4.06
N PRO A 115 -0.43 -26.92 -4.99
CA PRO A 115 -1.10 -25.65 -4.76
C PRO A 115 -2.60 -25.88 -4.58
N SER A 116 -3.26 -25.09 -3.72
CA SER A 116 -4.71 -25.19 -3.50
C SER A 116 -5.55 -24.55 -4.61
N VAL A 117 -4.87 -23.92 -5.59
CA VAL A 117 -5.47 -23.35 -6.79
C VAL A 117 -4.74 -23.82 -8.05
N VAL A 118 -5.40 -23.69 -9.21
CA VAL A 118 -4.78 -23.80 -10.53
C VAL A 118 -5.00 -22.51 -11.33
N ILE A 119 -4.12 -22.27 -12.30
CA ILE A 119 -4.27 -21.17 -13.25
C ILE A 119 -5.15 -21.63 -14.41
N ALA A 120 -6.26 -20.93 -14.62
CA ALA A 120 -7.23 -21.19 -15.66
C ALA A 120 -7.24 -20.06 -16.70
N TYR A 121 -7.35 -20.45 -17.96
CA TYR A 121 -7.58 -19.56 -19.10
C TYR A 121 -9.04 -19.69 -19.51
N THR A 122 -9.73 -18.57 -19.59
CA THR A 122 -11.15 -18.52 -19.97
C THR A 122 -11.33 -18.25 -21.46
N GLU A 123 -12.48 -18.61 -22.02
CA GLU A 123 -12.82 -18.35 -23.43
C GLU A 123 -12.82 -16.85 -23.80
N ASP A 124 -13.04 -15.96 -22.82
CA ASP A 124 -13.01 -14.50 -23.02
C ASP A 124 -11.62 -13.87 -22.84
N GLY A 125 -10.57 -14.71 -22.77
CA GLY A 125 -9.17 -14.28 -22.75
C GLY A 125 -8.63 -13.86 -21.38
N ARG A 126 -9.40 -14.06 -20.30
CA ARG A 126 -8.92 -13.82 -18.93
C ARG A 126 -8.03 -14.97 -18.45
N ARG A 127 -7.17 -14.61 -17.50
CA ARG A 127 -6.34 -15.53 -16.72
C ARG A 127 -6.75 -15.35 -15.26
N MET A 128 -7.03 -16.45 -14.58
CA MET A 128 -7.46 -16.40 -13.19
C MET A 128 -7.06 -17.65 -12.44
N THR A 129 -7.07 -17.58 -11.11
CA THR A 129 -6.93 -18.76 -10.25
C THR A 129 -8.29 -19.37 -9.93
N MET A 130 -8.37 -20.70 -9.93
CA MET A 130 -9.54 -21.43 -9.47
C MET A 130 -9.14 -22.48 -8.42
N PRO A 131 -9.91 -22.63 -7.32
CA PRO A 131 -9.64 -23.66 -6.33
C PRO A 131 -9.66 -25.06 -6.94
N VAL A 132 -8.78 -25.94 -6.47
CA VAL A 132 -8.67 -27.30 -6.97
C VAL A 132 -8.66 -28.29 -5.81
N LYS A 133 -9.34 -29.42 -6.01
CA LYS A 133 -9.25 -30.58 -5.13
C LYS A 133 -8.43 -31.67 -5.82
N TRP A 134 -7.22 -31.89 -5.33
CA TRP A 134 -6.34 -32.95 -5.82
C TRP A 134 -6.76 -34.32 -5.32
N ASN A 135 -6.59 -35.34 -6.16
CA ASN A 135 -6.69 -36.72 -5.74
C ASN A 135 -5.51 -37.07 -4.82
N THR A 136 -5.77 -37.94 -3.85
CA THR A 136 -4.72 -38.53 -3.01
C THR A 136 -3.71 -39.29 -3.87
N TYR A 137 -2.43 -39.13 -3.57
CA TYR A 137 -1.35 -39.86 -4.23
C TYR A 137 -0.35 -40.35 -3.18
N GLU A 138 0.52 -41.28 -3.57
CA GLU A 138 1.62 -41.74 -2.72
C GLU A 138 2.94 -41.14 -3.22
N PRO A 139 3.77 -40.55 -2.34
CA PRO A 139 5.09 -40.09 -2.71
C PRO A 139 5.95 -41.18 -3.33
N ALA A 140 6.66 -40.85 -4.41
CA ALA A 140 7.52 -41.82 -5.07
C ALA A 140 8.75 -42.13 -4.21
N LYS A 141 9.11 -43.42 -4.18
CA LYS A 141 10.29 -43.93 -3.45
C LYS A 141 11.55 -44.02 -4.34
N GLU A 142 11.43 -43.61 -5.59
CA GLU A 142 12.50 -43.55 -6.57
C GLU A 142 12.31 -42.34 -7.49
N GLU A 143 13.33 -42.03 -8.29
CA GLU A 143 13.27 -40.90 -9.22
C GLU A 143 12.32 -41.24 -10.37
N THR A 144 11.23 -40.48 -10.47
CA THR A 144 10.17 -40.71 -11.43
C THR A 144 9.29 -39.46 -11.54
N VAL A 145 8.31 -39.49 -12.44
CA VAL A 145 7.27 -38.47 -12.52
C VAL A 145 5.95 -39.11 -12.08
N VAL A 146 5.30 -38.52 -11.08
CA VAL A 146 3.96 -38.91 -10.63
C VAL A 146 2.97 -37.90 -11.16
N ALA A 147 2.00 -38.38 -11.95
CA ALA A 147 0.88 -37.56 -12.39
C ALA A 147 -0.24 -37.63 -11.35
N VAL A 148 -0.71 -36.47 -10.89
CA VAL A 148 -1.84 -36.35 -9.96
C VAL A 148 -2.96 -35.60 -10.67
N ALA A 149 -4.13 -36.23 -10.74
CA ALA A 149 -5.33 -35.58 -11.26
C ALA A 149 -6.04 -34.81 -10.14
N GLY A 150 -6.74 -33.74 -10.50
CA GLY A 150 -7.60 -32.97 -9.61
C GLY A 150 -8.86 -32.51 -10.32
N VAL A 151 -9.81 -32.01 -9.54
CA VAL A 151 -11.05 -31.42 -10.05
C VAL A 151 -11.11 -29.97 -9.60
N ILE A 152 -11.37 -29.07 -10.53
CA ILE A 152 -11.57 -27.65 -10.24
C ILE A 152 -12.91 -27.48 -9.53
N ASP A 153 -12.88 -26.84 -8.35
CA ASP A 153 -14.07 -26.65 -7.54
C ASP A 153 -15.16 -25.88 -8.29
N GLY A 154 -16.41 -26.30 -8.11
CA GLY A 154 -17.56 -25.74 -8.83
C GLY A 154 -17.64 -26.07 -10.33
N THR A 155 -16.78 -26.95 -10.87
CA THR A 155 -16.81 -27.36 -12.29
C THR A 155 -16.59 -28.87 -12.48
N GLU A 156 -16.84 -29.38 -13.68
CA GLU A 156 -16.45 -30.76 -14.08
C GLU A 156 -15.08 -30.81 -14.77
N LYS A 157 -14.33 -29.69 -14.80
CA LYS A 157 -13.04 -29.61 -15.49
C LYS A 157 -11.94 -30.25 -14.67
N GLU A 158 -11.15 -31.09 -15.34
CA GLU A 158 -9.99 -31.75 -14.76
C GLU A 158 -8.79 -30.81 -14.70
N ALA A 159 -8.06 -30.88 -13.59
CA ALA A 159 -6.72 -30.33 -13.43
C ALA A 159 -5.70 -31.47 -13.40
N SER A 160 -4.45 -31.18 -13.76
CA SER A 160 -3.37 -32.16 -13.69
C SER A 160 -2.09 -31.53 -13.14
N ALA A 161 -1.39 -32.31 -12.33
CA ALA A 161 -0.07 -32.00 -11.80
C ALA A 161 0.93 -33.09 -12.18
N GLU A 162 2.16 -32.70 -12.50
CA GLU A 162 3.32 -33.59 -12.60
C GLU A 162 4.31 -33.29 -11.49
N ILE A 163 4.55 -34.28 -10.64
CA ILE A 163 5.52 -34.22 -9.55
C ILE A 163 6.77 -34.96 -10.00
N HIS A 164 7.83 -34.21 -10.22
CA HIS A 164 9.14 -34.72 -10.62
C HIS A 164 9.95 -35.08 -9.37
N TYR A 165 9.94 -36.36 -9.02
CA TYR A 165 10.69 -36.88 -7.88
C TYR A 165 12.17 -37.03 -8.21
N LYS A 166 13.02 -36.38 -7.41
CA LYS A 166 14.48 -36.38 -7.55
C LYS A 166 15.14 -36.82 -6.24
N LYS A 167 16.26 -37.54 -6.31
CA LYS A 167 17.00 -37.93 -5.09
C LYS A 167 17.52 -36.72 -4.31
N GLU A 168 17.90 -35.70 -5.05
CA GLU A 168 18.43 -34.44 -4.53
C GLU A 168 17.77 -33.31 -5.33
N ILE A 169 17.19 -32.37 -4.60
CA ILE A 169 16.79 -31.07 -5.15
C ILE A 169 17.86 -30.10 -4.68
N VAL A 170 18.69 -29.64 -5.61
CA VAL A 170 19.62 -28.57 -5.32
C VAL A 170 18.79 -27.29 -5.23
N PRO A 171 18.69 -26.64 -4.05
CA PRO A 171 17.99 -25.37 -3.94
C PRO A 171 18.68 -24.38 -4.87
N VAL A 172 17.91 -23.78 -5.76
CA VAL A 172 18.42 -22.70 -6.58
C VAL A 172 18.56 -21.50 -5.66
N LYS A 173 19.74 -20.87 -5.68
CA LYS A 173 20.03 -19.72 -4.82
C LYS A 173 19.63 -18.46 -5.57
N GLY A 174 18.74 -17.69 -4.97
CA GLY A 174 18.41 -16.35 -5.45
C GLY A 174 19.59 -15.38 -5.28
N PRO A 175 19.41 -14.10 -5.68
CA PRO A 175 20.44 -13.09 -5.56
C PRO A 175 20.74 -12.75 -4.09
N GLU A 176 22.02 -12.60 -3.75
CA GLU A 176 22.42 -12.12 -2.44
C GLU A 176 22.15 -10.61 -2.29
N LYS A 177 21.86 -10.17 -1.06
CA LYS A 177 21.69 -8.75 -0.74
C LYS A 177 22.98 -8.00 -1.05
N LYS A 178 22.86 -6.86 -1.73
CA LYS A 178 24.01 -6.10 -2.24
C LYS A 178 24.20 -4.75 -1.57
N VAL A 179 23.13 -4.09 -1.14
CA VAL A 179 23.18 -2.76 -0.50
C VAL A 179 22.24 -2.70 0.70
N ASP A 180 22.57 -1.83 1.64
CA ASP A 180 21.70 -1.40 2.74
C ASP A 180 21.33 0.07 2.57
N TYR A 181 20.11 0.44 2.97
CA TYR A 181 19.75 1.84 3.10
C TYR A 181 20.49 2.49 4.28
N VAL A 182 20.79 3.78 4.16
CA VAL A 182 21.30 4.53 5.31
C VAL A 182 20.21 4.66 6.38
N PRO A 183 20.54 4.65 7.68
CA PRO A 183 19.53 4.82 8.73
C PRO A 183 18.73 6.11 8.54
N LEU A 184 17.40 6.03 8.68
CA LEU A 184 16.49 7.17 8.52
C LEU A 184 16.91 8.40 9.34
N GLY A 185 17.43 8.16 10.55
CA GLY A 185 17.95 9.18 11.46
C GLY A 185 19.15 9.98 10.95
N GLN A 186 19.83 9.53 9.91
CA GLN A 186 21.01 10.18 9.34
C GLN A 186 20.69 11.10 8.15
N VAL A 187 19.46 11.08 7.63
CA VAL A 187 19.05 11.90 6.48
C VAL A 187 18.04 12.94 6.90
N ARG A 188 18.25 14.20 6.49
CA ARG A 188 17.31 15.31 6.72
C ARG A 188 16.97 16.00 5.41
N LEU A 189 15.69 16.28 5.20
CA LEU A 189 15.24 17.09 4.05
C LEU A 189 15.61 18.55 4.28
N LYS A 190 15.97 19.27 3.21
CA LYS A 190 16.27 20.71 3.30
C LYS A 190 15.00 21.55 3.27
N GLU A 191 15.02 22.63 4.04
CA GLU A 191 13.93 23.61 4.07
C GLU A 191 13.71 24.27 2.70
N GLY A 192 12.49 24.73 2.45
CA GLY A 192 12.11 25.39 1.19
C GLY A 192 11.65 24.44 0.08
N THR A 193 11.64 23.12 0.32
CA THR A 193 11.15 22.11 -0.62
C THR A 193 9.71 21.68 -0.31
N LEU A 194 8.98 21.18 -1.31
CA LEU A 194 7.65 20.58 -1.08
C LEU A 194 7.72 19.38 -0.12
N TYR A 195 8.76 18.55 -0.24
CA TYR A 195 8.99 17.41 0.65
C TYR A 195 9.09 17.85 2.11
N TYR A 196 9.90 18.87 2.39
CA TYR A 196 10.03 19.43 3.74
C TYR A 196 8.73 20.08 4.22
N LYS A 197 8.07 20.87 3.37
CA LYS A 197 6.80 21.52 3.67
C LYS A 197 5.75 20.51 4.16
N TYR A 198 5.51 19.44 3.40
CA TYR A 198 4.49 18.46 3.76
C TYR A 198 4.90 17.56 4.93
N GLN A 199 6.20 17.27 5.09
CA GLN A 199 6.69 16.64 6.31
C GLN A 199 6.43 17.50 7.55
N LYS A 200 6.66 18.82 7.45
CA LYS A 200 6.46 19.74 8.57
C LYS A 200 4.99 19.88 8.96
N LEU A 201 4.09 19.97 7.97
CA LEU A 201 2.64 20.01 8.24
C LEU A 201 2.16 18.73 8.94
N MET A 202 2.65 17.57 8.52
CA MET A 202 2.31 16.30 9.18
C MET A 202 2.93 16.21 10.59
N GLU A 203 4.15 16.72 10.77
CA GLU A 203 4.80 16.82 12.09
C GLU A 203 3.92 17.62 13.08
N GLU A 204 3.47 18.80 12.67
CA GLU A 204 2.63 19.68 13.49
C GLU A 204 1.27 19.05 13.78
N TYR A 205 0.67 18.37 12.79
CA TYR A 205 -0.59 17.62 12.97
C TYR A 205 -0.45 16.50 14.01
N LEU A 206 0.55 15.61 13.88
CA LEU A 206 0.75 14.49 14.81
C LEU A 206 1.06 14.97 16.25
N LEU A 207 1.75 16.09 16.40
CA LEU A 207 1.97 16.69 17.72
C LEU A 207 0.67 17.17 18.38
N GLY A 208 -0.33 17.53 17.57
CA GLY A 208 -1.66 17.97 18.03
C GLY A 208 -2.64 16.84 18.33
N ILE A 209 -2.34 15.59 17.96
CA ILE A 209 -3.23 14.44 18.22
C ILE A 209 -3.30 14.12 19.71
N ASP A 210 -4.52 13.83 20.17
CA ASP A 210 -4.81 13.31 21.50
C ASP A 210 -4.47 11.82 21.59
N ASP A 211 -3.38 11.51 22.30
CA ASP A 211 -2.90 10.14 22.52
C ASP A 211 -3.93 9.28 23.28
N ASP A 212 -4.73 9.89 24.17
CA ASP A 212 -5.76 9.16 24.92
C ASP A 212 -6.95 8.78 24.04
N GLN A 213 -7.27 9.58 23.01
CA GLN A 213 -8.25 9.23 22.00
C GLN A 213 -7.76 8.02 21.17
N MET A 214 -6.48 7.99 20.78
CA MET A 214 -5.89 6.85 20.06
C MET A 214 -5.88 5.55 20.89
N LEU A 215 -5.95 5.64 22.22
CA LEU A 215 -6.05 4.50 23.14
C LEU A 215 -7.50 4.14 23.53
N TYR A 216 -8.49 4.93 23.08
CA TYR A 216 -9.86 4.86 23.56
C TYR A 216 -10.46 3.45 23.44
N ASN A 217 -10.40 2.84 22.24
CA ASN A 217 -11.00 1.53 22.01
C ASN A 217 -10.26 0.39 22.74
N PHE A 218 -8.93 0.48 22.88
CA PHE A 218 -8.14 -0.51 23.63
C PHE A 218 -8.52 -0.51 25.12
N ARG A 219 -8.69 0.67 25.71
CA ARG A 219 -9.14 0.82 27.10
C ARG A 219 -10.56 0.31 27.28
N LYS A 220 -11.46 0.62 26.34
CA LYS A 220 -12.86 0.13 26.37
C LYS A 220 -12.92 -1.39 26.28
N ALA A 221 -12.15 -2.02 25.41
CA ALA A 221 -12.10 -3.47 25.25
C ALA A 221 -11.58 -4.18 26.52
N THR A 222 -10.76 -3.50 27.32
CA THR A 222 -10.15 -4.03 28.56
C THR A 222 -10.84 -3.56 29.84
N GLY A 223 -11.82 -2.65 29.75
CA GLY A 223 -12.49 -2.05 30.90
C GLY A 223 -11.64 -1.04 31.68
N LEU A 224 -10.55 -0.54 31.10
CA LEU A 224 -9.71 0.51 31.67
C LEU A 224 -10.35 1.90 31.47
N ASP A 225 -9.96 2.86 32.31
CA ASP A 225 -10.43 4.25 32.23
C ASP A 225 -9.94 4.92 30.94
N THR A 226 -10.86 5.49 30.15
CA THR A 226 -10.58 6.25 28.92
C THR A 226 -9.97 7.63 29.19
N LYS A 227 -9.79 8.02 30.46
CA LYS A 227 -9.28 9.33 30.90
C LYS A 227 -10.12 10.51 30.38
N GLY A 228 -11.40 10.26 30.10
CA GLY A 228 -12.31 11.27 29.54
C GLY A 228 -12.05 11.61 28.07
N ALA A 229 -11.21 10.84 27.36
CA ALA A 229 -10.98 11.04 25.93
C ALA A 229 -12.27 10.84 25.11
N PRO A 230 -12.45 11.61 24.03
CA PRO A 230 -13.57 11.39 23.11
C PRO A 230 -13.44 10.03 22.40
N PRO A 231 -14.56 9.44 21.94
CA PRO A 231 -14.49 8.23 21.12
C PRO A 231 -13.78 8.51 19.79
N MET A 232 -13.23 7.46 19.20
CA MET A 232 -12.72 7.48 17.83
C MET A 232 -13.87 7.62 16.83
N THR A 233 -13.55 8.08 15.62
CA THR A 233 -14.52 8.29 14.50
C THR A 233 -14.19 7.40 13.30
N GLY A 234 -15.10 7.40 12.31
CA GLY A 234 -14.85 6.76 11.02
C GLY A 234 -14.66 5.25 11.14
N TRP A 235 -13.69 4.67 10.44
CA TRP A 235 -13.44 3.22 10.49
C TRP A 235 -12.87 2.75 11.85
N ASP A 236 -12.52 3.68 12.73
CA ASP A 236 -12.08 3.43 14.09
C ASP A 236 -13.19 3.65 15.14
N GLU A 237 -14.42 4.01 14.75
CA GLU A 237 -15.50 4.19 15.72
C GLU A 237 -15.85 2.90 16.50
N GLU A 238 -16.52 3.04 17.64
CA GLU A 238 -16.82 1.90 18.55
C GLU A 238 -17.58 0.75 17.86
N SER A 239 -18.55 1.06 16.99
CA SER A 239 -19.35 0.08 16.24
C SER A 239 -18.57 -0.60 15.12
N CYS A 240 -17.56 0.07 14.58
CA CYS A 240 -16.80 -0.43 13.46
C CYS A 240 -15.93 -1.64 13.88
N LYS A 241 -15.74 -2.54 12.93
CA LYS A 241 -15.00 -3.79 13.10
C LYS A 241 -13.51 -3.68 12.76
N LEU A 242 -13.09 -2.57 12.13
CA LEU A 242 -11.69 -2.30 11.81
C LEU A 242 -10.94 -1.53 12.92
N LYS A 243 -11.65 -1.05 13.95
CA LYS A 243 -11.10 -0.21 15.03
C LYS A 243 -9.79 -0.75 15.62
N GLY A 244 -8.87 0.15 15.93
CA GLY A 244 -7.50 -0.11 16.35
C GLY A 244 -6.48 0.02 15.22
N HIS A 245 -6.91 0.00 13.95
CA HIS A 245 -5.98 0.07 12.82
C HIS A 245 -5.31 1.44 12.71
N THR A 246 -6.04 2.53 12.95
CA THR A 246 -5.48 3.89 12.95
C THR A 246 -4.49 4.07 14.09
N THR A 247 -4.74 3.49 15.27
CA THR A 247 -3.77 3.49 16.38
C THR A 247 -2.46 2.80 15.99
N GLY A 248 -2.55 1.68 15.25
CA GLY A 248 -1.37 0.99 14.71
C GLY A 248 -0.55 1.88 13.76
N HIS A 249 -1.21 2.51 12.79
CA HIS A 249 -0.57 3.48 11.90
C HIS A 249 -0.01 4.70 12.65
N TYR A 250 -0.71 5.17 13.68
CA TYR A 250 -0.26 6.30 14.49
C TYR A 250 1.05 5.98 15.23
N LEU A 251 1.19 4.76 15.78
CA LEU A 251 2.46 4.29 16.37
C LEU A 251 3.61 4.33 15.38
N SER A 252 3.42 3.81 14.16
CA SER A 252 4.42 3.92 13.08
C SER A 252 4.70 5.38 12.74
N GLY A 253 3.66 6.21 12.58
CA GLY A 253 3.77 7.63 12.25
C GLY A 253 4.62 8.41 13.26
N ILE A 254 4.38 8.26 14.57
CA ILE A 254 5.16 8.97 15.60
C ILE A 254 6.59 8.41 15.72
N ALA A 255 6.81 7.11 15.52
CA ALA A 255 8.15 6.51 15.54
C ALA A 255 8.98 6.98 14.33
N LEU A 256 8.38 7.00 13.14
CA LEU A 256 8.98 7.56 11.93
C LEU A 256 9.24 9.05 12.08
N ALA A 257 8.30 9.82 12.63
CA ALA A 257 8.48 11.25 12.88
C ALA A 257 9.66 11.52 13.82
N PHE A 258 9.81 10.73 14.89
CA PHE A 258 10.98 10.80 15.76
C PHE A 258 12.28 10.56 14.99
N ALA A 259 12.38 9.47 14.22
CA ALA A 259 13.58 9.15 13.46
C ALA A 259 13.92 10.19 12.37
N ALA A 260 12.91 10.62 11.62
CA ALA A 260 13.03 11.55 10.50
C ALA A 260 13.41 12.98 10.94
N THR A 261 12.94 13.43 12.10
CA THR A 261 13.12 14.83 12.56
C THR A 261 14.07 14.98 13.74
N GLY A 262 14.24 13.94 14.56
CA GLY A 262 14.94 14.01 15.85
C GLY A 262 14.16 14.76 16.94
N ASN A 263 12.88 15.08 16.73
CA ASN A 263 12.08 15.83 17.69
C ASN A 263 11.70 14.94 18.90
N PRO A 264 12.20 15.24 20.11
CA PRO A 264 12.04 14.37 21.29
C PRO A 264 10.59 14.26 21.77
N LYS A 265 9.69 15.18 21.39
CA LYS A 265 8.27 15.09 21.75
C LYS A 265 7.60 13.83 21.18
N PHE A 266 8.06 13.35 20.02
CA PHE A 266 7.56 12.08 19.48
C PHE A 266 8.04 10.88 20.28
N LEU A 267 9.25 10.93 20.84
CA LEU A 267 9.73 9.89 21.75
C LEU A 267 8.88 9.83 23.02
N ASP A 268 8.46 10.98 23.55
CA ASP A 268 7.53 11.05 24.68
C ASP A 268 6.17 10.39 24.33
N LYS A 269 5.62 10.70 23.14
CA LYS A 269 4.39 10.08 22.64
C LYS A 269 4.53 8.56 22.44
N VAL A 270 5.62 8.09 21.83
CA VAL A 270 5.92 6.66 21.66
C VAL A 270 5.93 5.96 23.03
N ASN A 271 6.70 6.49 23.98
CA ASN A 271 6.82 5.89 25.30
C ASN A 271 5.48 5.84 26.04
N TYR A 272 4.67 6.90 25.92
CA TYR A 272 3.34 6.95 26.50
C TYR A 272 2.40 5.90 25.89
N MET A 273 2.28 5.90 24.56
CA MET A 273 1.39 4.98 23.83
C MET A 273 1.73 3.51 24.13
N VAL A 274 3.02 3.15 24.05
CA VAL A 274 3.47 1.77 24.31
C VAL A 274 3.23 1.37 25.77
N ALA A 275 3.49 2.25 26.73
CA ALA A 275 3.25 1.96 28.14
C ALA A 275 1.76 1.74 28.45
N GLU A 276 0.86 2.50 27.82
CA GLU A 276 -0.59 2.35 28.00
C GLU A 276 -1.13 1.10 27.27
N LEU A 277 -0.60 0.77 26.09
CA LEU A 277 -0.92 -0.48 25.41
C LEU A 277 -0.45 -1.70 26.20
N LYS A 278 0.71 -1.62 26.85
CA LYS A 278 1.18 -2.68 27.75
C LYS A 278 0.18 -2.95 28.87
N LYS A 279 -0.35 -1.89 29.49
CA LYS A 279 -1.41 -2.01 30.52
C LYS A 279 -2.67 -2.69 29.96
N CYS A 280 -3.03 -2.40 28.71
CA CYS A 280 -4.17 -3.05 28.05
C CYS A 280 -3.91 -4.55 27.83
N GLN A 281 -2.72 -4.92 27.32
CA GLN A 281 -2.33 -6.33 27.14
C GLN A 281 -2.34 -7.09 28.48
N ASP A 282 -1.82 -6.48 29.55
CA ASP A 282 -1.82 -7.06 30.89
C ASP A 282 -3.24 -7.19 31.46
N ALA A 283 -4.11 -6.21 31.20
CA ALA A 283 -5.51 -6.25 31.62
C ALA A 283 -6.27 -7.38 30.92
N PHE A 284 -6.07 -7.59 29.61
CA PHE A 284 -6.62 -8.75 28.90
C PHE A 284 -6.19 -10.06 29.55
N ALA A 285 -4.89 -10.24 29.79
CA ALA A 285 -4.33 -11.43 30.41
C ALA A 285 -4.90 -11.68 31.82
N ALA A 286 -5.06 -10.62 32.63
CA ALA A 286 -5.58 -10.71 34.00
C ALA A 286 -7.04 -11.18 34.07
N THR A 287 -7.82 -11.03 33.00
CA THR A 287 -9.22 -11.52 32.98
C THR A 287 -9.32 -13.04 32.98
N GLY A 288 -8.29 -13.75 32.50
CA GLY A 288 -8.33 -15.20 32.22
C GLY A 288 -9.31 -15.63 31.12
N LYS A 289 -9.97 -14.67 30.44
CA LYS A 289 -10.94 -14.94 29.36
C LYS A 289 -10.30 -14.97 27.97
N TYR A 290 -9.17 -14.31 27.82
CA TYR A 290 -8.45 -14.18 26.56
C TYR A 290 -7.12 -14.91 26.62
N HIS A 291 -6.66 -15.38 25.47
CA HIS A 291 -5.38 -16.07 25.38
C HIS A 291 -4.21 -15.12 25.65
N ARG A 292 -3.14 -15.66 26.24
CA ARG A 292 -1.95 -14.90 26.63
C ARG A 292 -1.34 -14.21 25.41
N GLY A 293 -0.99 -12.94 25.57
CA GLY A 293 -0.32 -12.13 24.54
C GLY A 293 -1.26 -11.37 23.60
N PHE A 294 -2.56 -11.65 23.66
CA PHE A 294 -3.56 -10.93 22.88
C PHE A 294 -3.57 -9.42 23.20
N LEU A 295 -3.56 -8.61 22.15
CA LEU A 295 -3.74 -7.16 22.21
C LEU A 295 -4.47 -6.69 20.94
N SER A 296 -5.64 -6.08 21.12
CA SER A 296 -6.40 -5.44 20.06
C SER A 296 -7.38 -4.41 20.67
N ALA A 297 -8.01 -3.60 19.83
CA ALA A 297 -9.09 -2.68 20.19
C ALA A 297 -10.47 -3.38 20.34
N TYR A 298 -10.49 -4.71 20.25
CA TYR A 298 -11.66 -5.58 20.42
C TYR A 298 -11.25 -6.97 20.96
N SER A 299 -12.23 -7.83 21.24
CA SER A 299 -12.05 -9.22 21.71
C SER A 299 -11.57 -10.17 20.60
N GLU A 300 -11.22 -11.42 20.95
CA GLU A 300 -10.82 -12.46 19.99
C GLU A 300 -11.94 -12.91 19.02
N GLU A 301 -13.18 -12.45 19.21
CA GLU A 301 -14.39 -12.92 18.52
C GLU A 301 -14.29 -12.84 16.99
N GLN A 302 -13.73 -11.75 16.43
CA GLN A 302 -13.59 -11.64 14.97
C GLN A 302 -12.66 -12.70 14.38
N PHE A 303 -11.66 -13.13 15.15
CA PHE A 303 -10.76 -14.21 14.73
C PHE A 303 -11.48 -15.57 14.82
N ASP A 304 -12.30 -15.79 15.85
CA ASP A 304 -13.15 -17.00 15.94
C ASP A 304 -14.12 -17.10 14.74
N LEU A 305 -14.72 -15.98 14.36
CA LEU A 305 -15.65 -15.89 13.22
C LEU A 305 -14.95 -16.06 11.87
N LEU A 306 -13.73 -15.54 11.72
CA LEU A 306 -12.93 -15.75 10.50
C LEU A 306 -12.61 -17.23 10.29
N GLU A 307 -12.30 -17.97 11.36
CA GLU A 307 -12.00 -19.41 11.31
C GLU A 307 -13.19 -20.27 10.84
N VAL A 308 -14.41 -19.73 10.89
CA VAL A 308 -15.63 -20.34 10.34
C VAL A 308 -16.15 -19.62 9.08
N TYR A 309 -15.28 -18.83 8.44
CA TYR A 309 -15.49 -18.15 7.17
C TYR A 309 -16.62 -17.11 7.18
N THR A 310 -16.88 -16.48 8.31
CA THR A 310 -17.77 -15.31 8.38
C THR A 310 -17.27 -14.22 7.45
N LYS A 311 -18.17 -13.69 6.61
CA LYS A 311 -17.83 -12.74 5.55
C LYS A 311 -17.91 -11.30 6.03
N TYR A 312 -17.29 -10.41 5.26
CA TYR A 312 -17.55 -8.98 5.36
C TYR A 312 -19.02 -8.69 4.98
N PRO A 313 -19.73 -7.74 5.65
CA PRO A 313 -19.25 -6.83 6.70
C PRO A 313 -19.45 -7.30 8.15
N GLU A 314 -19.87 -8.55 8.38
CA GLU A 314 -20.09 -9.05 9.75
C GLU A 314 -18.81 -9.03 10.60
N ILE A 315 -17.68 -9.34 9.96
CA ILE A 315 -16.32 -9.07 10.44
C ILE A 315 -15.56 -8.20 9.44
N TRP A 316 -14.49 -7.56 9.88
CA TRP A 316 -13.67 -6.73 8.99
C TRP A 316 -12.18 -6.89 9.30
N ALA A 317 -11.48 -7.62 8.41
CA ALA A 317 -10.03 -7.73 8.31
C ALA A 317 -9.28 -7.80 9.67
N PRO A 318 -9.58 -8.78 10.55
CA PRO A 318 -9.04 -8.80 11.90
C PRO A 318 -7.51 -8.93 11.94
N TYR A 319 -6.91 -9.67 11.00
CA TYR A 319 -5.46 -9.78 10.87
C TYR A 319 -4.81 -8.54 10.24
N TYR A 320 -5.51 -7.78 9.39
CA TYR A 320 -5.04 -6.47 8.93
C TYR A 320 -4.90 -5.49 10.08
N THR A 321 -5.92 -5.39 10.96
CA THR A 321 -5.86 -4.51 12.13
C THR A 321 -4.69 -4.93 13.03
N LEU A 322 -4.53 -6.24 13.26
CA LEU A 322 -3.44 -6.78 14.06
C LEU A 322 -2.07 -6.44 13.46
N ASP A 323 -1.91 -6.55 12.13
CA ASP A 323 -0.71 -6.17 11.40
C ASP A 323 -0.32 -4.71 11.65
N LYS A 324 -1.28 -3.77 11.61
CA LYS A 324 -0.97 -2.35 11.88
C LYS A 324 -0.51 -2.11 13.30
N ILE A 325 -1.13 -2.77 14.28
CA ILE A 325 -0.72 -2.67 15.68
C ILE A 325 0.69 -3.23 15.86
N MET A 326 0.97 -4.42 15.31
CA MET A 326 2.27 -5.06 15.43
C MET A 326 3.36 -4.30 14.65
N SER A 327 3.08 -3.85 13.44
CA SER A 327 4.01 -3.00 12.66
C SER A 327 4.33 -1.69 13.40
N GLY A 328 3.32 -1.04 14.00
CA GLY A 328 3.51 0.16 14.80
C GLY A 328 4.37 -0.05 16.04
N LEU A 329 4.17 -1.16 16.76
CA LEU A 329 5.02 -1.54 17.89
C LEU A 329 6.45 -1.88 17.43
N TYR A 330 6.59 -2.51 16.25
CA TYR A 330 7.89 -2.84 15.68
C TYR A 330 8.67 -1.56 15.39
N ASP A 331 8.03 -0.59 14.75
CA ASP A 331 8.63 0.72 14.45
C ASP A 331 8.99 1.48 15.74
N CYS A 332 8.15 1.44 16.78
CA CYS A 332 8.48 2.01 18.10
C CYS A 332 9.75 1.38 18.71
N HIS A 333 9.99 0.09 18.49
CA HIS A 333 11.21 -0.56 18.94
C HIS A 333 12.42 -0.17 18.08
N VAL A 334 12.35 -0.37 16.77
CA VAL A 334 13.53 -0.24 15.90
C VAL A 334 13.92 1.21 15.59
N LEU A 335 12.97 2.15 15.62
CA LEU A 335 13.22 3.57 15.35
C LEU A 335 13.37 4.42 16.62
N ALA A 336 12.70 4.05 17.71
CA ALA A 336 12.68 4.83 18.95
C ALA A 336 13.31 4.09 20.15
N GLY A 337 13.80 2.86 19.98
CA GLY A 337 14.51 2.11 21.01
C GLY A 337 13.63 1.65 22.18
N ASN A 338 12.31 1.52 21.96
CA ASN A 338 11.39 1.14 23.03
C ASN A 338 11.39 -0.39 23.26
N GLU A 339 12.02 -0.85 24.35
CA GLU A 339 12.09 -2.28 24.69
C GLU A 339 10.74 -2.88 25.11
N THR A 340 9.86 -2.10 25.75
CA THR A 340 8.51 -2.56 26.09
C THR A 340 7.70 -2.93 24.85
N ALA A 341 7.90 -2.22 23.74
CA ALA A 341 7.24 -2.55 22.48
C ALA A 341 7.66 -3.94 21.97
N LYS A 342 8.94 -4.28 22.09
CA LYS A 342 9.46 -5.63 21.78
C LYS A 342 8.85 -6.69 22.69
N GLU A 343 8.70 -6.43 23.99
CA GLU A 343 8.05 -7.36 24.91
C GLU A 343 6.59 -7.63 24.52
N ILE A 344 5.83 -6.59 24.17
CA ILE A 344 4.44 -6.74 23.70
C ILE A 344 4.40 -7.58 22.43
N LEU A 345 5.27 -7.29 21.46
CA LEU A 345 5.36 -8.00 20.19
C LEU A 345 5.71 -9.48 20.35
N ASP A 346 6.66 -9.80 21.21
CA ASP A 346 7.05 -11.18 21.47
C ASP A 346 5.84 -12.02 21.92
N LEU A 347 5.02 -11.45 22.81
CA LEU A 347 3.80 -12.08 23.29
C LEU A 347 2.71 -12.15 22.23
N MET A 348 2.55 -11.12 21.40
CA MET A 348 1.59 -11.14 20.28
C MET A 348 1.99 -12.20 19.24
N GLY A 349 3.28 -12.33 18.93
CA GLY A 349 3.79 -13.35 18.01
C GLY A 349 3.53 -14.77 18.52
N ASP A 350 3.73 -15.01 19.83
CA ASP A 350 3.37 -16.28 20.47
C ASP A 350 1.85 -16.55 20.34
N TRP A 351 1.01 -15.54 20.57
CA TRP A 351 -0.45 -15.66 20.44
C TRP A 351 -0.89 -16.02 19.02
N VAL A 352 -0.32 -15.36 18.00
CA VAL A 352 -0.63 -15.65 16.58
C VAL A 352 -0.23 -17.09 16.24
N TYR A 353 0.95 -17.54 16.69
CA TYR A 353 1.41 -18.91 16.49
C TYR A 353 0.48 -19.94 17.13
N ASP A 354 0.17 -19.78 18.42
CA ASP A 354 -0.69 -20.73 19.15
C ASP A 354 -2.09 -20.82 18.51
N ARG A 355 -2.57 -19.71 17.96
CA ARG A 355 -3.88 -19.64 17.31
C ARG A 355 -3.91 -20.27 15.92
N LEU A 356 -2.97 -19.95 15.04
CA LEU A 356 -3.01 -20.41 13.65
C LEU A 356 -2.47 -21.83 13.48
N SER A 357 -1.51 -22.25 14.31
CA SER A 357 -0.86 -23.58 14.18
C SER A 357 -1.80 -24.76 14.44
N ARG A 358 -2.97 -24.54 15.04
CA ARG A 358 -4.01 -25.59 15.25
C ARG A 358 -4.95 -25.75 14.06
N LEU A 359 -4.91 -24.86 13.07
CA LEU A 359 -5.85 -24.87 11.95
C LEU A 359 -5.33 -25.75 10.80
N PRO A 360 -6.20 -26.54 10.15
CA PRO A 360 -5.82 -27.26 8.93
C PRO A 360 -5.44 -26.28 7.81
N LYS A 361 -4.51 -26.68 6.94
CA LYS A 361 -4.10 -25.86 5.79
C LYS A 361 -5.28 -25.43 4.91
N GLU A 362 -6.21 -26.34 4.63
CA GLU A 362 -7.42 -26.02 3.84
C GLU A 362 -8.24 -24.88 4.46
N THR A 363 -8.24 -24.79 5.81
CA THR A 363 -8.91 -23.68 6.51
C THR A 363 -8.17 -22.37 6.30
N LEU A 364 -6.85 -22.37 6.45
CA LEU A 364 -6.01 -21.18 6.23
C LEU A 364 -6.14 -20.67 4.79
N ASP A 365 -6.00 -21.56 3.80
CA ASP A 365 -6.10 -21.20 2.38
C ASP A 365 -7.46 -20.57 2.05
N LYS A 366 -8.56 -21.09 2.62
CA LYS A 366 -9.89 -20.50 2.47
C LYS A 366 -10.00 -19.14 3.15
N MET A 367 -9.46 -18.97 4.35
CA MET A 367 -9.47 -17.68 5.06
C MET A 367 -8.77 -16.60 4.22
N TRP A 368 -7.56 -16.90 3.71
CA TRP A 368 -6.74 -15.93 2.97
C TRP A 368 -7.27 -15.60 1.58
N ALA A 369 -8.08 -16.49 0.99
CA ALA A 369 -8.75 -16.26 -0.28
C ALA A 369 -10.01 -15.37 -0.16
N MET A 370 -10.50 -15.08 1.06
CA MET A 370 -11.72 -14.28 1.27
C MET A 370 -11.48 -12.79 1.01
N TYR A 371 -12.46 -12.16 0.36
CA TYR A 371 -12.48 -10.72 0.14
C TYR A 371 -12.69 -9.95 1.45
N ILE A 372 -11.79 -9.01 1.76
CA ILE A 372 -11.77 -8.13 2.94
C ILE A 372 -11.71 -8.84 4.29
N ALA A 373 -12.64 -9.74 4.62
CA ALA A 373 -12.62 -10.50 5.88
C ALA A 373 -11.33 -11.30 6.05
N GLY A 374 -10.81 -11.86 4.95
CA GLY A 374 -9.55 -12.59 4.89
C GLY A 374 -8.31 -11.72 4.77
N GLU A 375 -8.45 -10.39 4.69
CA GLU A 375 -7.30 -9.50 4.57
C GLU A 375 -6.47 -9.51 5.86
N PHE A 376 -5.17 -9.76 5.69
CA PHE A 376 -4.19 -9.83 6.77
C PHE A 376 -3.06 -8.79 6.64
N GLY A 377 -3.18 -7.84 5.72
CA GLY A 377 -2.15 -6.84 5.48
C GLY A 377 -0.76 -7.46 5.31
N GLY A 378 0.23 -6.91 6.02
CA GLY A 378 1.61 -7.39 6.03
C GLY A 378 1.92 -8.44 7.10
N MET A 379 0.93 -9.13 7.69
CA MET A 379 1.16 -10.06 8.83
C MET A 379 2.29 -11.06 8.58
N LEU A 380 2.41 -11.59 7.36
CA LEU A 380 3.49 -12.47 6.96
C LEU A 380 4.87 -11.82 7.23
N GLY A 381 5.12 -10.64 6.68
CA GLY A 381 6.38 -9.91 6.86
C GLY A 381 6.58 -9.43 8.30
N THR A 382 5.51 -9.02 8.97
CA THR A 382 5.52 -8.64 10.38
C THR A 382 5.97 -9.79 11.27
N MET A 383 5.51 -11.03 11.02
CA MET A 383 5.95 -12.21 11.76
C MET A 383 7.42 -12.58 11.48
N VAL A 384 7.91 -12.36 10.25
CA VAL A 384 9.33 -12.50 9.95
C VAL A 384 10.16 -11.49 10.75
N LYS A 385 9.75 -10.22 10.78
CA LYS A 385 10.43 -9.19 11.57
C LYS A 385 10.44 -9.51 13.06
N VAL A 386 9.34 -10.03 13.60
CA VAL A 386 9.28 -10.46 15.01
C VAL A 386 10.21 -11.66 15.23
N TYR A 387 10.29 -12.61 14.31
CA TYR A 387 11.29 -13.69 14.36
C TYR A 387 12.72 -13.15 14.43
N GLU A 388 13.07 -12.16 13.62
CA GLU A 388 14.41 -11.56 13.62
C GLU A 388 14.73 -10.83 14.94
N LEU A 389 13.72 -10.23 15.58
CA LEU A 389 13.89 -9.58 16.89
C LEU A 389 14.04 -10.56 18.05
N THR A 390 13.39 -11.72 18.00
CA THR A 390 13.26 -12.65 19.13
C THR A 390 14.12 -13.90 18.99
N GLY A 391 14.45 -14.31 17.77
CA GLY A 391 15.08 -15.58 17.43
C GLY A 391 14.17 -16.80 17.63
N LYS A 392 12.86 -16.63 17.87
CA LYS A 392 11.94 -17.73 18.11
C LYS A 392 11.43 -18.36 16.81
N GLU A 393 11.87 -19.57 16.51
CA GLU A 393 11.46 -20.34 15.31
C GLU A 393 9.94 -20.45 15.10
N ASN A 394 9.14 -20.40 16.17
CA ASN A 394 7.69 -20.40 16.07
C ASN A 394 7.14 -19.17 15.33
N HIS A 395 7.79 -18.02 15.44
CA HIS A 395 7.41 -16.79 14.74
C HIS A 395 7.65 -16.91 13.23
N LEU A 396 8.75 -17.54 12.81
CA LEU A 396 9.00 -17.85 11.39
C LEU A 396 8.02 -18.90 10.86
N LYS A 397 7.70 -19.93 11.65
CA LYS A 397 6.72 -20.96 11.27
C LYS A 397 5.34 -20.36 11.02
N VAL A 398 4.88 -19.45 11.88
CA VAL A 398 3.56 -18.83 11.68
C VAL A 398 3.55 -17.81 10.54
N ALA A 399 4.69 -17.17 10.21
CA ALA A 399 4.78 -16.36 9.01
C ALA A 399 4.37 -17.16 7.76
N LYS A 400 4.86 -18.40 7.62
CA LYS A 400 4.49 -19.30 6.52
C LYS A 400 3.02 -19.74 6.52
N LEU A 401 2.32 -19.64 7.65
CA LEU A 401 0.88 -19.96 7.71
C LEU A 401 0.00 -18.86 7.08
N PHE A 402 0.58 -17.70 6.72
CA PHE A 402 -0.09 -16.63 5.97
C PHE A 402 0.14 -16.71 4.44
N GLU A 403 0.84 -17.75 3.95
CA GLU A 403 1.03 -17.92 2.51
C GLU A 403 -0.32 -18.06 1.79
N ASN A 404 -0.52 -17.24 0.75
CA ASN A 404 -1.76 -17.17 0.01
C ASN A 404 -1.54 -17.69 -1.41
N GLU A 405 -1.80 -18.99 -1.61
CA GLU A 405 -1.62 -19.69 -2.90
C GLU A 405 -2.37 -19.03 -4.06
N LYS A 406 -3.50 -18.37 -3.79
CA LYS A 406 -4.26 -17.62 -4.80
C LYS A 406 -3.44 -16.47 -5.41
N LEU A 407 -2.51 -15.91 -4.65
CA LEU A 407 -1.60 -14.85 -5.08
C LEU A 407 -0.22 -15.41 -5.46
N PHE A 408 0.36 -16.29 -4.64
CA PHE A 408 1.77 -16.68 -4.77
C PHE A 408 2.00 -17.61 -5.96
N TYR A 409 1.21 -18.67 -6.11
CA TYR A 409 1.39 -19.64 -7.18
C TYR A 409 1.39 -19.01 -8.59
N PRO A 410 0.47 -18.08 -8.94
CA PRO A 410 0.58 -17.36 -10.21
C PRO A 410 1.85 -16.53 -10.37
N MET A 411 2.37 -15.92 -9.30
CA MET A 411 3.59 -15.12 -9.37
C MET A 411 4.85 -15.99 -9.51
N GLU A 412 4.87 -17.17 -8.88
CA GLU A 412 5.90 -18.20 -9.11
C GLU A 412 5.95 -18.61 -10.58
N GLU A 413 4.77 -18.75 -11.20
CA GLU A 413 4.60 -19.17 -12.59
C GLU A 413 4.68 -18.01 -13.61
N GLU A 414 5.08 -16.82 -13.17
CA GLU A 414 5.16 -15.56 -13.94
C GLU A 414 3.87 -15.28 -14.74
N CYS A 415 2.72 -15.50 -14.10
CA CYS A 415 1.41 -15.41 -14.72
C CYS A 415 0.55 -14.34 -14.05
N ASP A 416 0.23 -13.30 -14.81
CA ASP A 416 -0.70 -12.26 -14.39
C ASP A 416 -2.14 -12.81 -14.29
N THR A 417 -2.61 -12.95 -13.05
CA THR A 417 -3.99 -13.27 -12.66
C THR A 417 -4.57 -12.19 -11.74
N LEU A 418 -4.06 -10.95 -11.81
CA LEU A 418 -4.41 -9.89 -10.87
C LEU A 418 -5.76 -9.23 -11.16
N GLU A 419 -6.34 -9.41 -12.35
CA GLU A 419 -7.66 -8.86 -12.72
C GLU A 419 -8.70 -9.22 -11.64
N ASP A 420 -9.40 -8.21 -11.14
CA ASP A 420 -10.40 -8.27 -10.06
C ASP A 420 -9.85 -8.61 -8.65
N MET A 421 -8.53 -8.54 -8.44
CA MET A 421 -7.93 -8.62 -7.10
C MET A 421 -7.83 -7.24 -6.46
N HIS A 422 -8.21 -7.12 -5.18
CA HIS A 422 -8.02 -5.89 -4.41
C HIS A 422 -6.53 -5.59 -4.28
N ALA A 423 -6.07 -4.45 -4.79
CA ALA A 423 -4.65 -4.14 -4.93
C ALA A 423 -3.94 -4.07 -3.57
N ASN A 424 -4.40 -3.19 -2.69
CA ASN A 424 -3.75 -2.98 -1.41
C ASN A 424 -3.91 -4.14 -0.41
N GLN A 425 -4.91 -5.02 -0.57
CA GLN A 425 -4.99 -6.29 0.19
C GLN A 425 -3.80 -7.22 -0.13
N HIS A 426 -3.31 -7.22 -1.37
CA HIS A 426 -2.34 -8.22 -1.86
C HIS A 426 -0.89 -7.70 -1.94
N ILE A 427 -0.65 -6.42 -2.24
CA ILE A 427 0.73 -5.88 -2.32
C ILE A 427 1.54 -6.09 -1.01
N PRO A 428 0.98 -5.88 0.21
CA PRO A 428 1.68 -6.17 1.46
C PRO A 428 2.08 -7.64 1.64
N GLN A 429 1.34 -8.57 1.04
CA GLN A 429 1.66 -10.01 1.10
C GLN A 429 2.93 -10.30 0.29
N ILE A 430 3.11 -9.61 -0.84
CA ILE A 430 4.32 -9.71 -1.69
C ILE A 430 5.54 -9.10 -1.00
N ILE A 431 5.37 -7.97 -0.29
CA ILE A 431 6.42 -7.42 0.59
C ILE A 431 6.81 -8.46 1.66
N GLY A 432 5.81 -9.16 2.20
CA GLY A 432 6.01 -10.27 3.13
C GLY A 432 6.79 -11.43 2.51
N ALA A 433 6.50 -11.82 1.27
CA ALA A 433 7.28 -12.83 0.56
C ALA A 433 8.76 -12.42 0.47
N MET A 434 9.04 -11.16 0.12
CA MET A 434 10.42 -10.65 0.13
C MET A 434 11.08 -10.66 1.53
N ASP A 435 10.31 -10.46 2.60
CA ASP A 435 10.80 -10.67 3.97
C ASP A 435 11.12 -12.15 4.25
N LEU A 436 10.28 -13.10 3.81
CA LEU A 436 10.59 -14.54 3.89
C LEU A 436 11.85 -14.90 3.10
N TYR A 437 12.02 -14.32 1.91
CA TYR A 437 13.25 -14.49 1.12
C TYR A 437 14.46 -14.06 1.93
N ARG A 438 14.41 -12.86 2.53
CA ARG A 438 15.49 -12.32 3.36
C ARG A 438 15.82 -13.22 4.55
N ALA A 439 14.82 -13.80 5.21
CA ALA A 439 15.01 -14.64 6.39
C ALA A 439 15.44 -16.09 6.06
N THR A 440 15.04 -16.62 4.90
CA THR A 440 15.21 -18.05 4.58
C THR A 440 16.17 -18.34 3.42
N GLY A 441 16.40 -17.37 2.54
CA GLY A 441 17.14 -17.53 1.29
C GLY A 441 16.42 -18.36 0.21
N ASP A 442 15.14 -18.69 0.41
CA ASP A 442 14.37 -19.51 -0.53
C ASP A 442 13.93 -18.69 -1.75
N GLU A 443 14.56 -18.98 -2.90
CA GLU A 443 14.43 -18.21 -4.13
C GLU A 443 12.99 -18.08 -4.63
N ILE A 444 12.09 -19.01 -4.27
CA ILE A 444 10.70 -18.93 -4.71
C ILE A 444 10.05 -17.60 -4.29
N TYR A 445 10.36 -17.11 -3.08
CA TYR A 445 9.83 -15.84 -2.61
C TYR A 445 10.48 -14.62 -3.29
N TRP A 446 11.74 -14.75 -3.73
CA TRP A 446 12.38 -13.74 -4.59
C TRP A 446 11.67 -13.66 -5.95
N GLU A 447 11.39 -14.80 -6.57
CA GLU A 447 10.68 -14.87 -7.84
C GLU A 447 9.27 -14.29 -7.73
N ILE A 448 8.53 -14.62 -6.66
CA ILE A 448 7.21 -14.02 -6.37
C ILE A 448 7.29 -12.48 -6.33
N GLY A 449 8.23 -11.93 -5.55
CA GLY A 449 8.40 -10.48 -5.41
C GLY A 449 8.77 -9.79 -6.72
N LYS A 450 9.76 -10.33 -7.42
CA LYS A 450 10.24 -9.82 -8.72
C LYS A 450 9.16 -9.88 -9.80
N ASN A 451 8.49 -11.03 -9.94
CA ASN A 451 7.49 -11.25 -10.99
C ASN A 451 6.25 -10.40 -10.74
N PHE A 452 5.78 -10.29 -9.49
CA PHE A 452 4.67 -9.40 -9.15
C PHE A 452 4.99 -7.93 -9.51
N TRP A 453 6.18 -7.44 -9.15
CA TRP A 453 6.57 -6.07 -9.49
C TRP A 453 6.59 -5.84 -11.01
N ASN A 454 7.19 -6.76 -11.77
CA ASN A 454 7.25 -6.70 -13.24
C ASN A 454 5.85 -6.74 -13.88
N ILE A 455 4.96 -7.58 -13.37
CA ILE A 455 3.57 -7.68 -13.85
C ILE A 455 2.83 -6.37 -13.61
N VAL A 456 2.91 -5.82 -12.38
CA VAL A 456 2.19 -4.61 -12.00
C VAL A 456 2.71 -3.40 -12.79
N THR A 457 4.02 -3.15 -12.81
CA THR A 457 4.59 -2.00 -13.54
C THR A 457 4.56 -2.18 -15.05
N GLY A 458 4.43 -3.41 -15.53
CA GLY A 458 4.33 -3.75 -16.95
C GLY A 458 2.94 -3.51 -17.55
N GLY A 459 1.86 -3.50 -16.76
CA GLY A 459 0.50 -3.43 -17.30
C GLY A 459 -0.59 -2.82 -16.42
N HIS A 460 -0.33 -2.52 -15.14
CA HIS A 460 -1.37 -2.11 -14.19
C HIS A 460 -1.20 -0.69 -13.63
N THR A 461 -0.16 0.03 -14.04
CA THR A 461 0.17 1.38 -13.53
C THR A 461 -0.41 2.50 -14.40
N TYR A 462 -0.89 3.55 -13.75
CA TYR A 462 -1.15 4.87 -14.35
C TYR A 462 0.17 5.64 -14.57
N CYS A 463 0.14 6.73 -15.33
CA CYS A 463 1.32 7.57 -15.62
C CYS A 463 2.05 8.10 -14.37
N ILE A 464 1.31 8.31 -13.28
CA ILE A 464 1.81 8.73 -11.97
C ILE A 464 2.45 7.60 -11.15
N GLY A 465 2.49 6.37 -11.68
CA GLY A 465 3.03 5.16 -11.04
C GLY A 465 2.07 4.43 -10.09
N GLY A 466 0.95 5.06 -9.72
CA GLY A 466 -0.12 4.45 -8.92
C GLY A 466 -0.90 3.37 -9.66
N VAL A 467 -1.65 2.56 -8.93
CA VAL A 467 -2.37 1.38 -9.44
C VAL A 467 -3.79 1.28 -8.89
N GLY A 468 -4.63 0.56 -9.63
CA GLY A 468 -5.99 0.20 -9.24
C GLY A 468 -7.03 1.31 -9.40
N GLU A 469 -8.28 0.91 -9.61
CA GLU A 469 -9.44 1.80 -9.59
C GLU A 469 -10.50 1.15 -8.71
N THR A 470 -11.16 1.95 -7.84
CA THR A 470 -12.03 1.41 -6.79
C THR A 470 -11.36 0.31 -5.96
N GLU A 471 -10.06 0.48 -5.68
CA GLU A 471 -9.18 -0.45 -4.95
C GLU A 471 -8.84 -1.76 -5.69
N MET A 472 -9.36 -1.97 -6.90
CA MET A 472 -9.20 -3.20 -7.65
C MET A 472 -8.16 -3.06 -8.76
N PHE A 473 -7.33 -4.09 -8.93
CA PHE A 473 -6.66 -4.30 -10.20
C PHE A 473 -7.69 -4.64 -11.27
N HIS A 474 -7.56 -4.01 -12.44
CA HIS A 474 -8.34 -4.34 -13.63
C HIS A 474 -7.47 -5.15 -14.59
N ARG A 475 -7.98 -5.45 -15.79
CA ARG A 475 -7.18 -6.13 -16.80
C ARG A 475 -5.91 -5.35 -17.12
N ALA A 476 -4.79 -6.06 -17.31
CA ALA A 476 -3.56 -5.43 -17.75
C ALA A 476 -3.75 -4.62 -19.05
N ASN A 477 -3.11 -3.46 -19.13
CA ASN A 477 -3.17 -2.51 -20.24
C ASN A 477 -4.56 -1.94 -20.52
N THR A 478 -5.44 -1.84 -19.51
CA THR A 478 -6.74 -1.17 -19.65
C THR A 478 -6.91 0.06 -18.74
N THR A 479 -5.84 0.57 -18.12
CA THR A 479 -5.90 1.70 -17.17
C THR A 479 -6.59 2.95 -17.75
N CYS A 480 -6.47 3.23 -19.05
CA CYS A 480 -7.18 4.34 -19.71
C CYS A 480 -8.71 4.17 -19.73
N SER A 481 -9.23 2.95 -19.58
CA SER A 481 -10.67 2.71 -19.42
C SER A 481 -11.18 3.06 -18.01
N TYR A 482 -10.27 3.32 -17.07
CA TYR A 482 -10.53 3.53 -15.65
C TYR A 482 -9.93 4.86 -15.16
N LEU A 483 -10.02 5.91 -15.98
CA LEU A 483 -9.66 7.28 -15.63
C LEU A 483 -10.83 7.94 -14.88
N THR A 484 -10.98 7.60 -13.61
CA THR A 484 -12.12 8.03 -12.76
C THR A 484 -11.65 8.87 -11.57
N ASP A 485 -12.62 9.37 -10.78
CA ASP A 485 -12.36 10.02 -9.48
C ASP A 485 -11.88 9.03 -8.39
N LYS A 486 -11.93 7.72 -8.67
CA LYS A 486 -11.55 6.65 -7.75
C LYS A 486 -10.33 5.86 -8.25
N ALA A 487 -9.55 6.45 -9.13
CA ALA A 487 -8.30 5.89 -9.61
C ALA A 487 -7.19 6.03 -8.55
N ALA A 488 -6.22 5.12 -8.62
CA ALA A 488 -4.95 5.15 -7.90
C ALA A 488 -5.11 5.39 -6.39
N GLU A 489 -5.33 4.32 -5.63
CA GLU A 489 -5.29 4.38 -4.17
C GLU A 489 -3.86 4.69 -3.69
N SER A 490 -3.72 5.62 -2.73
CA SER A 490 -2.40 6.03 -2.23
C SER A 490 -1.69 4.92 -1.42
N CYS A 491 -2.42 4.08 -0.67
CA CYS A 491 -1.83 2.92 0.03
C CYS A 491 -1.15 1.93 -0.90
N ALA A 492 -1.77 1.65 -2.06
CA ALA A 492 -1.21 0.72 -3.04
C ALA A 492 0.14 1.24 -3.56
N SER A 493 0.26 2.55 -3.76
CA SER A 493 1.50 3.19 -4.20
C SER A 493 2.56 3.20 -3.10
N TYR A 494 2.17 3.47 -1.85
CA TYR A 494 3.05 3.37 -0.69
C TYR A 494 3.67 1.96 -0.59
N ASN A 495 2.85 0.91 -0.74
CA ASN A 495 3.34 -0.46 -0.66
C ASN A 495 4.16 -0.86 -1.91
N MET A 496 3.82 -0.39 -3.11
CA MET A 496 4.66 -0.59 -4.29
C MET A 496 6.05 0.04 -4.14
N LEU A 497 6.15 1.22 -3.52
CA LEU A 497 7.45 1.83 -3.20
C LEU A 497 8.27 0.97 -2.22
N ARG A 498 7.63 0.37 -1.21
CA ARG A 498 8.30 -0.53 -0.27
C ARG A 498 8.80 -1.82 -0.95
N LEU A 499 8.00 -2.43 -1.81
CA LEU A 499 8.43 -3.58 -2.62
C LEU A 499 9.60 -3.19 -3.54
N THR A 500 9.52 -2.03 -4.18
CA THR A 500 10.59 -1.51 -5.04
C THR A 500 11.89 -1.33 -4.25
N SER A 501 11.80 -0.87 -3.00
CA SER A 501 12.96 -0.73 -2.11
C SER A 501 13.60 -2.09 -1.80
N GLN A 502 12.79 -3.10 -1.45
CA GLN A 502 13.30 -4.45 -1.19
C GLN A 502 13.99 -5.04 -2.42
N LEU A 503 13.44 -4.88 -3.63
CA LEU A 503 14.07 -5.36 -4.86
C LEU A 503 15.39 -4.63 -5.17
N PHE A 504 15.46 -3.33 -4.84
CA PHE A 504 16.67 -2.54 -5.04
C PHE A 504 17.85 -3.06 -4.20
N GLU A 505 17.60 -3.50 -2.97
CA GLU A 505 18.63 -4.07 -2.09
C GLU A 505 19.42 -5.23 -2.72
N TYR A 506 18.82 -5.97 -3.67
CA TYR A 506 19.42 -7.11 -4.36
C TYR A 506 19.88 -6.81 -5.80
N THR A 507 19.30 -5.81 -6.45
CA THR A 507 19.54 -5.54 -7.88
C THR A 507 20.42 -4.32 -8.11
N ARG A 508 20.18 -3.24 -7.35
CA ARG A 508 20.75 -1.90 -7.54
C ARG A 508 20.42 -1.30 -8.90
N SER A 509 19.24 -1.64 -9.43
CA SER A 509 18.79 -1.18 -10.75
C SER A 509 18.27 0.27 -10.68
N GLY A 510 18.76 1.12 -11.58
CA GLY A 510 18.24 2.48 -11.78
C GLY A 510 16.78 2.51 -12.22
N ASP A 511 16.32 1.53 -13.00
CA ASP A 511 14.91 1.44 -13.45
C ASP A 511 13.93 1.37 -12.26
N LEU A 512 14.34 0.72 -11.17
CA LEU A 512 13.58 0.68 -9.92
C LEU A 512 13.49 2.08 -9.29
N MET A 513 14.58 2.84 -9.32
CA MET A 513 14.63 4.21 -8.80
C MET A 513 13.92 5.22 -9.70
N ASP A 514 13.83 4.96 -11.01
CA ASP A 514 12.97 5.73 -11.92
C ASP A 514 11.47 5.54 -11.58
N TYR A 515 11.04 4.30 -11.35
CA TYR A 515 9.68 4.04 -10.86
C TYR A 515 9.45 4.67 -9.48
N TYR A 516 10.44 4.57 -8.59
CA TYR A 516 10.37 5.14 -7.24
C TYR A 516 10.23 6.67 -7.28
N ASP A 517 11.09 7.39 -8.00
CA ASP A 517 11.03 8.87 -8.10
C ASP A 517 9.71 9.33 -8.73
N ASN A 518 9.26 8.68 -9.81
CA ASN A 518 7.99 9.03 -10.44
C ASN A 518 6.81 8.86 -9.48
N THR A 519 6.72 7.70 -8.81
CA THR A 519 5.59 7.38 -7.93
C THR A 519 5.62 8.20 -6.64
N LEU A 520 6.80 8.40 -6.05
CA LEU A 520 7.01 9.25 -4.88
C LEU A 520 6.55 10.68 -5.19
N ARG A 521 7.02 11.25 -6.29
CA ARG A 521 6.78 12.65 -6.62
C ARG A 521 5.37 12.89 -7.15
N ASN A 522 4.94 12.11 -8.15
CA ASN A 522 3.70 12.39 -8.87
C ASN A 522 2.47 11.74 -8.24
N HIS A 523 2.62 10.86 -7.24
CA HIS A 523 1.49 10.31 -6.49
C HIS A 523 1.59 10.55 -4.98
N ILE A 524 2.63 10.06 -4.31
CA ILE A 524 2.70 10.15 -2.83
C ILE A 524 2.82 11.58 -2.35
N LEU A 525 3.77 12.36 -2.87
CA LEU A 525 3.93 13.78 -2.53
C LEU A 525 2.66 14.56 -2.87
N THR A 526 2.11 14.30 -4.06
CA THR A 526 0.86 14.87 -4.59
C THR A 526 -0.35 14.61 -3.70
N SER A 527 -0.41 13.45 -3.03
CA SER A 527 -1.53 13.09 -2.16
C SER A 527 -1.64 13.93 -0.88
N SER A 528 -0.71 14.87 -0.63
CA SER A 528 -0.64 15.65 0.62
C SER A 528 -1.60 16.83 0.60
N SER A 529 -2.32 17.03 1.72
CA SER A 529 -3.01 18.29 1.99
C SER A 529 -2.01 19.43 2.13
N HIS A 530 -2.36 20.61 1.61
CA HIS A 530 -1.56 21.83 1.75
C HIS A 530 -1.79 22.53 3.10
N LYS A 531 -2.57 21.93 4.00
CA LYS A 531 -2.89 22.43 5.34
C LYS A 531 -2.33 21.52 6.43
N CYS A 532 -2.22 22.05 7.64
CA CYS A 532 -1.84 21.28 8.84
C CYS A 532 -3.07 20.53 9.41
N ASP A 533 -3.64 19.62 8.63
CA ASP A 533 -4.86 18.89 9.00
C ASP A 533 -4.73 17.35 8.91
N GLY A 534 -3.55 16.85 8.54
CA GLY A 534 -3.30 15.42 8.37
C GLY A 534 -3.93 14.82 7.11
N GLY A 535 -4.51 15.65 6.24
CA GLY A 535 -5.20 15.21 5.04
C GLY A 535 -4.27 14.49 4.06
N THR A 536 -4.69 13.30 3.64
CA THR A 536 -4.10 12.55 2.53
C THR A 536 -5.23 12.10 1.60
N THR A 537 -5.03 12.19 0.29
CA THR A 537 -6.03 11.70 -0.66
C THR A 537 -6.14 10.18 -0.57
N TYR A 538 -7.37 9.66 -0.52
CA TYR A 538 -7.59 8.22 -0.64
C TYR A 538 -7.30 7.75 -2.06
N PHE A 539 -8.10 8.26 -2.99
CA PHE A 539 -7.90 8.14 -4.43
C PHE A 539 -7.33 9.43 -4.99
N LEU A 540 -6.52 9.34 -6.03
CA LEU A 540 -6.10 10.50 -6.80
C LEU A 540 -6.87 10.52 -8.13
N PRO A 541 -7.85 11.42 -8.31
CA PRO A 541 -8.65 11.48 -9.53
C PRO A 541 -7.81 11.66 -10.80
N LEU A 542 -8.03 10.79 -11.78
CA LEU A 542 -7.37 10.87 -13.09
C LEU A 542 -8.35 11.13 -14.24
N GLY A 543 -9.64 11.23 -13.93
CA GLY A 543 -10.68 11.66 -14.88
C GLY A 543 -10.62 13.17 -15.20
N PRO A 544 -11.33 13.60 -16.24
CA PRO A 544 -11.35 15.00 -16.68
C PRO A 544 -12.00 15.91 -15.63
N GLY A 545 -11.28 16.98 -15.26
CA GLY A 545 -11.69 17.93 -14.24
C GLY A 545 -11.80 17.31 -12.85
N GLY A 546 -10.99 16.29 -12.57
CA GLY A 546 -10.90 15.63 -11.26
C GLY A 546 -10.41 16.60 -10.17
N ARG A 547 -10.73 16.31 -8.91
CA ARG A 547 -10.39 17.17 -7.76
C ARG A 547 -9.92 16.36 -6.56
N LYS A 548 -8.85 16.80 -5.89
CA LYS A 548 -8.42 16.18 -4.64
C LYS A 548 -9.48 16.39 -3.55
N GLU A 549 -9.68 15.37 -2.73
CA GLU A 549 -10.54 15.41 -1.54
C GLU A 549 -9.79 14.82 -0.34
N PHE A 550 -10.02 15.40 0.83
CA PHE A 550 -9.36 15.03 2.08
C PHE A 550 -10.41 14.72 3.16
N PHE A 551 -10.57 13.44 3.49
CA PHE A 551 -11.52 12.99 4.50
C PHE A 551 -10.85 12.88 5.88
N LEU A 552 -10.93 13.94 6.67
CA LEU A 552 -10.15 14.09 7.91
C LEU A 552 -10.67 13.29 9.12
N SER A 553 -11.94 12.85 9.09
CA SER A 553 -12.58 12.15 10.20
C SER A 553 -12.90 10.68 9.91
N GLU A 554 -12.67 10.24 8.67
CA GLU A 554 -13.01 8.89 8.22
C GLU A 554 -12.07 7.83 8.78
N ASN A 555 -10.85 8.21 9.17
CA ASN A 555 -9.83 7.26 9.65
C ASN A 555 -9.66 6.09 8.68
N SER A 556 -9.59 6.37 7.38
CA SER A 556 -9.43 5.35 6.35
C SER A 556 -8.03 4.71 6.38
N CYS A 557 -7.84 3.60 5.65
CA CYS A 557 -6.51 3.01 5.45
C CYS A 557 -5.49 4.02 4.89
N CYS A 558 -5.92 4.87 3.94
CA CYS A 558 -5.09 5.91 3.32
C CYS A 558 -4.77 7.06 4.29
N HIS A 559 -5.68 7.39 5.21
CA HIS A 559 -5.36 8.34 6.29
C HIS A 559 -4.28 7.76 7.21
N GLY A 560 -4.41 6.48 7.59
CA GLY A 560 -3.41 5.74 8.36
C GLY A 560 -2.03 5.76 7.70
N THR A 561 -1.94 5.25 6.47
CA THR A 561 -0.70 5.27 5.68
C THR A 561 -0.19 6.70 5.46
N GLY A 562 -1.10 7.65 5.31
CA GLY A 562 -0.79 9.07 5.13
C GLY A 562 0.04 9.67 6.27
N MET A 563 -0.22 9.23 7.52
CA MET A 563 0.56 9.61 8.72
C MET A 563 2.01 9.11 8.67
N GLU A 564 2.31 8.05 7.91
CA GLU A 564 3.65 7.50 7.77
C GLU A 564 4.42 8.10 6.59
N SER A 565 3.77 8.22 5.42
CA SER A 565 4.41 8.47 4.12
C SER A 565 5.36 9.67 4.12
N ARG A 566 5.01 10.75 4.84
CA ARG A 566 5.75 12.03 4.82
C ARG A 566 7.09 11.93 5.55
N PHE A 567 7.20 10.99 6.49
CA PHE A 567 8.44 10.73 7.22
C PHE A 567 9.32 9.68 6.51
N ARG A 568 8.88 9.16 5.37
CA ARG A 568 9.62 8.19 4.53
C ARG A 568 10.16 8.77 3.24
N TYR A 569 9.91 10.06 2.94
CA TYR A 569 10.42 10.73 1.75
C TYR A 569 11.94 10.61 1.55
N MET A 570 12.69 10.51 2.65
CA MET A 570 14.15 10.42 2.62
C MET A 570 14.69 8.98 2.62
N GLU A 571 13.85 7.98 2.85
CA GLU A 571 14.24 6.58 3.13
C GLU A 571 15.10 5.97 2.01
N ASN A 572 14.78 6.35 0.77
CA ASN A 572 15.44 5.84 -0.43
C ASN A 572 16.40 6.84 -1.09
N ILE A 573 16.70 8.00 -0.49
CA ILE A 573 17.61 8.98 -1.11
C ILE A 573 19.03 8.40 -1.21
N TYR A 574 19.48 7.71 -0.16
CA TYR A 574 20.82 7.14 -0.10
C TYR A 574 20.80 5.66 0.28
N ALA A 575 21.64 4.87 -0.38
CA ALA A 575 21.95 3.50 -0.01
C ALA A 575 23.46 3.28 -0.05
N GLN A 576 23.96 2.20 0.53
CA GLN A 576 25.40 1.94 0.59
C GLN A 576 25.72 0.45 0.61
N ASP A 577 26.88 0.11 0.07
CA ASP A 577 27.56 -1.17 0.31
C ASP A 577 28.96 -0.92 0.88
N GLU A 578 29.85 -1.92 0.88
CA GLU A 578 31.21 -1.76 1.39
C GLU A 578 32.04 -0.73 0.61
N ASP A 579 31.80 -0.60 -0.70
CA ASP A 579 32.64 0.14 -1.64
C ASP A 579 32.02 1.47 -2.08
N ALA A 580 30.69 1.58 -2.09
CA ALA A 580 29.95 2.67 -2.72
C ALA A 580 28.87 3.28 -1.83
N LEU A 581 28.69 4.60 -1.96
CA LEU A 581 27.50 5.33 -1.55
C LEU A 581 26.66 5.62 -2.79
N TYR A 582 25.44 5.10 -2.81
CA TYR A 582 24.45 5.32 -3.84
C TYR A 582 23.63 6.57 -3.50
N ILE A 583 23.52 7.49 -4.44
CA ILE A 583 22.60 8.63 -4.42
C ILE A 583 21.49 8.31 -5.41
N ASN A 584 20.40 7.76 -4.89
CA ASN A 584 19.31 7.18 -5.66
C ASN A 584 18.27 8.21 -6.11
N LEU A 585 17.92 9.12 -5.21
CA LEU A 585 16.92 10.16 -5.47
C LEU A 585 17.59 11.53 -5.40
N LEU A 586 17.32 12.35 -6.40
CA LEU A 586 17.81 13.72 -6.46
C LEU A 586 16.86 14.67 -5.70
N VAL A 587 16.82 14.49 -4.38
CA VAL A 587 15.99 15.26 -3.44
C VAL A 587 16.88 16.02 -2.46
N ASP A 588 16.69 17.33 -2.40
CA ASP A 588 17.40 18.26 -1.52
C ASP A 588 17.44 17.78 -0.07
N SER A 589 18.63 17.40 0.37
CA SER A 589 18.82 16.70 1.64
C SER A 589 20.24 16.83 2.18
N VAL A 590 20.40 16.46 3.45
CA VAL A 590 21.66 16.38 4.18
C VAL A 590 21.82 14.97 4.72
N LEU A 591 22.93 14.32 4.37
CA LEU A 591 23.35 13.05 4.95
C LEU A 591 24.42 13.29 6.03
N THR A 592 24.24 12.68 7.19
CA THR A 592 25.16 12.76 8.34
C THR A 592 25.78 11.41 8.67
N ASP A 593 26.92 11.42 9.35
CA ASP A 593 27.53 10.19 9.91
C ASP A 593 26.81 9.74 11.20
N GLU A 594 27.27 8.64 11.80
CA GLU A 594 26.71 8.15 13.07
C GLU A 594 26.85 9.11 14.26
N ASN A 595 27.69 10.14 14.14
CA ASN A 595 27.91 11.18 15.16
C ASN A 595 27.15 12.48 14.85
N GLY A 596 26.27 12.48 13.82
CA GLY A 596 25.48 13.64 13.41
C GLY A 596 26.28 14.72 12.68
N LYS A 597 27.48 14.43 12.17
CA LYS A 597 28.27 15.37 11.37
C LYS A 597 27.94 15.19 9.89
N THR A 598 27.68 16.30 9.20
CA THR A 598 27.39 16.30 7.75
C THR A 598 28.49 15.61 6.95
N MET A 599 28.07 14.74 6.02
CA MET A 599 28.93 14.05 5.05
C MET A 599 28.66 14.55 3.63
N ILE A 600 27.38 14.59 3.24
CA ILE A 600 26.93 15.03 1.91
C ILE A 600 25.80 16.04 2.08
N GLU A 601 25.84 17.11 1.30
CA GLU A 601 24.69 17.98 1.07
C GLU A 601 24.30 17.92 -0.40
N LEU A 602 23.03 17.59 -0.66
CA LEU A 602 22.43 17.59 -1.98
C LEU A 602 21.47 18.78 -2.09
N GLN A 603 21.56 19.55 -3.17
CA GLN A 603 20.78 20.76 -3.33
C GLN A 603 20.48 21.08 -4.80
N SER A 604 19.23 21.44 -5.09
CA SER A 604 18.81 22.10 -6.34
C SER A 604 19.35 23.52 -6.37
N VAL A 605 20.02 23.90 -7.45
CA VAL A 605 20.55 25.26 -7.64
C VAL A 605 19.50 26.17 -8.28
N ASP A 606 18.74 25.63 -9.23
CA ASP A 606 17.69 26.31 -9.98
C ASP A 606 16.57 25.33 -10.38
N GLU A 607 15.52 25.86 -11.00
CA GLU A 607 14.41 25.07 -11.55
C GLU A 607 14.72 24.50 -12.95
N GLU A 608 15.90 24.79 -13.50
CA GLU A 608 16.35 24.35 -14.84
C GLU A 608 17.10 23.00 -14.81
N GLY A 609 17.11 22.33 -13.65
CA GLY A 609 17.64 20.97 -13.50
C GLY A 609 19.11 20.92 -13.09
N VAL A 610 19.64 22.03 -12.58
CA VAL A 610 20.98 22.05 -12.01
C VAL A 610 20.94 21.64 -10.54
N MET A 611 21.79 20.67 -10.17
CA MET A 611 21.96 20.22 -8.80
C MET A 611 23.43 20.17 -8.38
N GLU A 612 23.67 20.35 -7.09
CA GLU A 612 24.99 20.24 -6.49
C GLU A 612 25.00 19.23 -5.34
N ILE A 613 25.99 18.34 -5.38
CA ILE A 613 26.35 17.41 -4.32
C ILE A 613 27.67 17.89 -3.74
N ARG A 614 27.63 18.40 -2.50
CA ARG A 614 28.80 18.90 -1.77
C ARG A 614 29.28 17.84 -0.79
N CYS A 615 30.55 17.48 -0.90
CA CYS A 615 31.22 16.59 0.05
C CYS A 615 31.73 17.40 1.23
N GLN A 616 31.14 17.25 2.41
CA GLN A 616 31.57 17.94 3.63
C GLN A 616 32.66 17.16 4.40
N LYS A 617 32.91 15.92 3.98
CA LYS A 617 33.98 15.06 4.48
C LYS A 617 34.64 14.31 3.35
N ASP A 618 35.84 13.80 3.62
CA ASP A 618 36.49 12.81 2.78
C ASP A 618 35.63 11.55 2.73
N GLN A 619 35.17 11.22 1.52
CA GLN A 619 34.42 10.02 1.23
C GLN A 619 35.41 8.87 1.12
N LYS A 620 35.14 7.79 1.86
CA LYS A 620 35.89 6.53 1.77
C LYS A 620 35.35 5.58 0.71
N LYS A 621 34.16 5.89 0.21
CA LYS A 621 33.40 5.09 -0.77
C LYS A 621 33.28 5.88 -2.07
N VAL A 622 33.21 5.18 -3.18
CA VAL A 622 32.89 5.81 -4.47
C VAL A 622 31.45 6.32 -4.44
N LEU A 623 31.16 7.41 -5.14
CA LEU A 623 29.78 7.88 -5.28
C LEU A 623 29.19 7.31 -6.56
N LYS A 624 28.03 6.66 -6.43
CA LYS A 624 27.21 6.21 -7.55
C LYS A 624 25.94 7.05 -7.58
N ILE A 625 25.78 7.87 -8.60
CA ILE A 625 24.68 8.82 -8.71
C ILE A 625 23.70 8.30 -9.75
N HIS A 626 22.46 8.03 -9.36
CA HIS A 626 21.42 7.68 -10.30
C HIS A 626 21.12 8.88 -11.21
N ILE A 627 21.21 8.69 -12.52
CA ILE A 627 20.79 9.69 -13.50
C ILE A 627 19.41 9.27 -14.01
N PRO A 628 18.32 9.95 -13.59
CA PRO A 628 16.97 9.52 -13.89
C PRO A 628 16.70 9.49 -15.40
N ALA A 629 15.90 8.54 -15.88
CA ALA A 629 15.63 8.34 -17.30
C ALA A 629 15.17 9.61 -18.04
N TRP A 630 14.43 10.50 -17.37
CA TRP A 630 13.97 11.76 -17.96
C TRP A 630 15.10 12.77 -18.24
N GLY A 631 16.24 12.65 -17.55
CA GLY A 631 17.38 13.57 -17.62
C GLY A 631 18.65 12.94 -18.21
N GLN A 632 18.61 11.70 -18.71
CA GLN A 632 19.80 11.01 -19.24
C GLN A 632 20.29 11.52 -20.61
N LYS A 633 19.44 12.25 -21.34
CA LYS A 633 19.83 12.81 -22.64
C LYS A 633 20.64 14.08 -22.38
N ASP A 634 21.83 14.18 -22.96
CA ASP A 634 22.66 15.40 -22.96
C ASP A 634 23.00 16.01 -21.58
N PHE A 635 22.92 15.23 -20.49
CA PHE A 635 23.33 15.72 -19.17
C PHE A 635 24.82 16.00 -19.10
N ASN A 636 25.18 16.98 -18.28
CA ASN A 636 26.57 17.31 -18.00
C ASN A 636 26.88 17.16 -16.52
N VAL A 637 28.10 16.71 -16.24
CA VAL A 637 28.62 16.60 -14.87
C VAL A 637 29.97 17.28 -14.79
N SER A 638 30.18 18.06 -13.74
CA SER A 638 31.49 18.62 -13.42
C SER A 638 31.85 18.40 -11.96
N VAL A 639 33.13 18.18 -11.70
CA VAL A 639 33.68 18.09 -10.35
C VAL A 639 34.64 19.25 -10.16
N ASN A 640 34.35 20.13 -9.19
CA ASN A 640 35.11 21.35 -8.93
C ASN A 640 35.30 22.21 -10.20
N GLY A 641 34.26 22.29 -11.03
CA GLY A 641 34.25 23.05 -12.29
C GLY A 641 34.95 22.37 -13.47
N LYS A 642 35.53 21.18 -13.30
CA LYS A 642 36.07 20.38 -14.41
C LYS A 642 35.01 19.41 -14.91
N VAL A 643 34.56 19.60 -16.15
CA VAL A 643 33.61 18.70 -16.82
C VAL A 643 34.19 17.29 -16.93
N LEU A 644 33.39 16.28 -16.57
CA LEU A 644 33.72 14.87 -16.73
C LEU A 644 33.56 14.48 -18.20
N ALA A 645 34.59 13.85 -18.77
CA ALA A 645 34.59 13.42 -20.16
C ALA A 645 33.90 12.06 -20.37
N ASP A 646 33.88 11.22 -19.33
CA ASP A 646 33.17 9.95 -19.33
C ASP A 646 31.96 10.06 -18.40
N THR A 647 30.78 9.88 -18.98
CA THR A 647 29.50 9.91 -18.30
C THR A 647 28.72 8.61 -18.54
N ALA A 648 29.42 7.52 -18.89
CA ALA A 648 28.79 6.22 -19.08
C ALA A 648 28.02 5.79 -17.83
N LEU A 649 26.78 5.34 -18.06
CA LEU A 649 25.92 4.84 -17.00
C LEU A 649 26.00 3.32 -16.93
N HIS A 650 26.11 2.80 -15.71
CA HIS A 650 26.05 1.38 -15.42
C HIS A 650 24.82 1.11 -14.57
N ASP A 651 23.86 0.36 -15.09
CA ASP A 651 22.56 0.10 -14.45
C ASP A 651 21.84 1.40 -14.01
N GLY A 652 21.96 2.48 -14.79
CA GLY A 652 21.38 3.80 -14.50
C GLY A 652 22.25 4.72 -13.62
N TYR A 653 23.42 4.27 -13.17
CA TYR A 653 24.30 5.05 -12.28
C TYR A 653 25.54 5.58 -12.97
N LEU A 654 25.82 6.86 -12.75
CA LEU A 654 27.11 7.48 -13.01
C LEU A 654 28.06 7.20 -11.84
N VAL A 655 29.27 6.76 -12.13
CA VAL A 655 30.32 6.57 -11.13
C VAL A 655 31.20 7.80 -11.06
N ILE A 656 31.32 8.40 -9.87
CA ILE A 656 32.32 9.43 -9.60
C ILE A 656 33.55 8.74 -9.01
N ASP A 657 34.55 8.51 -9.87
CA ASP A 657 35.81 7.88 -9.50
C ASP A 657 36.68 8.79 -8.61
N ALA A 658 37.45 8.16 -7.73
CA ALA A 658 38.46 8.71 -6.82
C ALA A 658 37.92 9.54 -5.63
N ASP A 659 37.88 8.91 -4.45
CA ASP A 659 37.71 9.47 -3.10
C ASP A 659 37.33 10.95 -3.02
N PRO A 660 36.07 11.35 -3.26
CA PRO A 660 35.66 12.74 -3.13
C PRO A 660 36.07 13.30 -1.79
N LYS A 661 36.81 14.42 -1.79
CA LYS A 661 37.40 15.02 -0.59
C LYS A 661 36.46 16.03 0.03
N ALA A 662 36.70 16.33 1.30
CA ALA A 662 36.03 17.45 1.95
C ALA A 662 36.24 18.75 1.15
N GLY A 663 35.15 19.40 0.78
CA GLY A 663 35.12 20.60 -0.06
C GLY A 663 34.81 20.35 -1.53
N ASP A 664 34.82 19.10 -2.01
CA ASP A 664 34.49 18.79 -3.40
C ASP A 664 33.02 19.08 -3.70
N VAL A 665 32.77 19.65 -4.88
CA VAL A 665 31.44 19.95 -5.40
C VAL A 665 31.26 19.23 -6.73
N ILE A 666 30.31 18.30 -6.75
CA ILE A 666 29.85 17.63 -7.96
C ILE A 666 28.60 18.38 -8.41
N ARG A 667 28.66 18.96 -9.61
CA ARG A 667 27.56 19.69 -10.22
C ARG A 667 26.97 18.86 -11.35
N LEU A 668 25.68 18.57 -11.26
CA LEU A 668 24.88 17.86 -12.25
C LEU A 668 24.00 18.87 -12.98
N GLU A 669 24.00 18.83 -14.30
CA GLU A 669 23.13 19.64 -15.15
C GLU A 669 22.27 18.68 -15.95
N LEU A 670 21.05 18.44 -15.47
CA LEU A 670 20.06 17.56 -16.10
C LEU A 670 19.10 18.43 -16.91
N PRO A 671 18.93 18.21 -18.22
CA PRO A 671 18.06 19.06 -19.01
C PRO A 671 16.59 18.84 -18.62
N MET A 672 15.96 19.92 -18.15
CA MET A 672 14.53 19.97 -17.91
C MET A 672 13.80 20.26 -19.22
N GLU A 673 13.32 19.21 -19.88
CA GLU A 673 12.59 19.28 -21.16
C GLU A 673 11.11 18.88 -20.99
N PHE A 674 10.26 19.43 -21.88
CA PHE A 674 8.90 18.93 -22.05
C PHE A 674 8.91 17.55 -22.68
N ARG A 675 8.05 16.66 -22.17
CA ARG A 675 7.90 15.29 -22.64
C ARG A 675 6.43 15.00 -22.85
N VAL A 676 6.11 14.39 -23.99
CA VAL A 676 4.81 13.76 -24.23
C VAL A 676 4.97 12.28 -23.95
N LEU A 677 4.26 11.78 -22.94
CA LEU A 677 4.30 10.39 -22.54
C LEU A 677 3.15 9.66 -23.24
N ASP A 678 3.49 8.78 -24.18
CA ASP A 678 2.53 7.89 -24.82
C ASP A 678 1.96 6.88 -23.81
N ASN A 679 0.68 6.55 -23.95
CA ASN A 679 0.05 5.58 -23.09
C ASN A 679 0.01 4.17 -23.72
N LYS A 680 0.48 3.17 -22.97
CA LYS A 680 0.46 1.75 -23.40
C LYS A 680 -0.94 1.14 -23.38
N SER A 681 -1.84 1.65 -22.55
CA SER A 681 -3.21 1.16 -22.43
C SER A 681 -4.08 1.59 -23.61
N ASP A 682 -3.97 2.86 -24.03
CA ASP A 682 -4.70 3.40 -25.16
C ASP A 682 -3.91 4.53 -25.83
N ALA A 683 -3.53 4.32 -27.09
CA ALA A 683 -2.74 5.27 -27.88
C ALA A 683 -3.47 6.60 -28.19
N ALA A 684 -4.78 6.68 -27.95
CA ALA A 684 -5.55 7.92 -28.05
C ALA A 684 -5.26 8.90 -26.90
N PHE A 685 -4.60 8.45 -25.83
CA PHE A 685 -4.25 9.28 -24.68
C PHE A 685 -2.75 9.52 -24.56
N VAL A 686 -2.41 10.72 -24.13
CA VAL A 686 -1.06 11.12 -23.75
C VAL A 686 -1.07 11.86 -22.41
N ASN A 687 0.10 11.94 -21.79
CA ASN A 687 0.33 12.78 -20.61
C ASN A 687 1.46 13.77 -20.92
N LEU A 688 1.38 14.97 -20.34
CA LEU A 688 2.45 15.97 -20.47
C LEU A 688 3.30 15.98 -19.21
N ALA A 689 4.62 16.07 -19.38
CA ALA A 689 5.58 16.15 -18.30
C ALA A 689 6.66 17.21 -18.59
N TYR A 690 7.27 17.76 -17.53
CA TYR A 690 8.44 18.63 -17.62
C TYR A 690 9.49 18.15 -16.62
N GLY A 691 10.62 17.63 -17.13
CA GLY A 691 11.58 16.88 -16.31
C GLY A 691 10.89 15.74 -15.54
N PRO A 692 11.02 15.65 -14.20
CA PRO A 692 10.40 14.60 -13.38
C PRO A 692 8.90 14.80 -13.11
N TYR A 693 8.34 15.97 -13.44
CA TYR A 693 6.98 16.35 -13.04
C TYR A 693 5.96 15.97 -14.11
N ILE A 694 4.94 15.20 -13.73
CA ILE A 694 3.69 15.11 -14.51
C ILE A 694 2.97 16.46 -14.37
N LEU A 695 2.52 17.03 -15.48
CA LEU A 695 1.80 18.29 -15.51
C LEU A 695 0.29 18.08 -15.41
N ALA A 696 -0.35 18.96 -14.66
CA ALA A 696 -1.80 19.02 -14.49
C ALA A 696 -2.32 20.30 -15.14
N ALA A 697 -3.23 20.16 -16.11
CA ALA A 697 -3.94 21.31 -16.70
C ALA A 697 -5.11 21.71 -15.81
N LEU A 698 -5.10 22.93 -15.30
CA LEU A 698 -6.16 23.46 -14.42
C LEU A 698 -7.40 23.77 -15.25
N SER A 699 -8.47 23.01 -15.05
CA SER A 699 -9.71 23.13 -15.83
C SER A 699 -10.88 22.43 -15.14
N GLU A 700 -12.05 23.06 -15.20
CA GLU A 700 -13.33 22.52 -14.71
C GLU A 700 -14.02 21.60 -15.74
N GLU A 701 -13.50 21.56 -16.97
CA GLU A 701 -14.10 20.77 -18.05
C GLU A 701 -14.20 19.28 -17.67
N LYS A 702 -15.28 18.64 -18.13
CA LYS A 702 -15.57 17.22 -17.85
C LYS A 702 -15.37 16.31 -19.04
N GLU A 703 -14.91 16.87 -20.14
CA GLU A 703 -14.44 16.14 -21.32
C GLU A 703 -12.92 16.24 -21.40
N PHE A 704 -12.27 15.21 -21.94
CA PHE A 704 -10.82 15.21 -22.09
C PHE A 704 -10.37 16.33 -23.03
N LEU A 705 -9.39 17.10 -22.57
CA LEU A 705 -8.74 18.15 -23.35
C LEU A 705 -7.78 17.53 -24.38
N ALA A 706 -7.60 18.18 -25.52
CA ALA A 706 -6.53 17.84 -26.46
C ALA A 706 -5.18 18.31 -25.89
N ALA A 707 -4.12 17.53 -26.11
CA ALA A 707 -2.78 17.91 -25.72
C ALA A 707 -2.26 19.04 -26.64
N PRO A 708 -1.84 20.20 -26.11
CA PRO A 708 -1.15 21.20 -26.93
C PRO A 708 0.15 20.65 -27.50
N ALA A 709 0.56 21.17 -28.66
CA ALA A 709 1.89 20.90 -29.21
C ALA A 709 2.96 21.46 -28.25
N VAL A 710 4.06 20.73 -28.05
CA VAL A 710 5.11 21.10 -27.09
C VAL A 710 5.70 22.48 -27.40
N GLU A 711 5.80 22.82 -28.68
CA GLU A 711 6.34 24.11 -29.15
C GLU A 711 5.45 25.31 -28.78
N GLU A 712 4.18 25.08 -28.44
CA GLU A 712 3.23 26.12 -28.01
C GLU A 712 3.27 26.34 -26.49
N ILE A 713 3.87 25.41 -25.74
CA ILE A 713 3.97 25.48 -24.29
C ILE A 713 5.15 26.38 -23.91
N HIS A 714 4.86 27.38 -23.07
CA HIS A 714 5.89 28.28 -22.55
C HIS A 714 5.79 28.42 -21.03
N MET A 715 6.95 28.58 -20.39
CA MET A 715 7.06 28.79 -18.95
C MET A 715 6.69 30.23 -18.58
N VAL A 716 5.97 30.39 -17.48
CA VAL A 716 5.45 31.68 -16.99
C VAL A 716 6.31 32.17 -15.83
N ASP A 717 6.78 33.43 -15.92
CA ASP A 717 7.54 34.12 -14.88
C ASP A 717 8.79 33.39 -14.36
N GLY A 718 9.38 32.49 -15.16
CA GLY A 718 10.56 31.72 -14.76
C GLY A 718 10.29 30.73 -13.62
N LYS A 719 9.03 30.33 -13.43
CA LYS A 719 8.60 29.33 -12.45
C LYS A 719 8.06 28.10 -13.17
N LEU A 720 8.03 26.96 -12.51
CA LEU A 720 7.32 25.74 -12.98
C LEU A 720 5.79 25.93 -13.09
N GLN A 721 5.37 26.82 -13.99
CA GLN A 721 4.01 27.13 -14.40
C GLN A 721 4.05 27.34 -15.91
N PHE A 722 3.10 26.76 -16.62
CA PHE A 722 3.15 26.69 -18.07
C PHE A 722 1.82 27.11 -18.67
N GLU A 723 1.88 27.77 -19.82
CA GLU A 723 0.69 28.16 -20.58
C GLU A 723 0.80 27.71 -22.04
N ALA A 724 -0.31 27.26 -22.61
CA ALA A 724 -0.47 26.96 -24.03
C ALA A 724 -1.93 27.16 -24.43
N ASN A 725 -2.22 27.96 -25.44
CA ASN A 725 -3.60 28.18 -25.95
C ASN A 725 -4.63 28.56 -24.86
N GLY A 726 -4.19 29.28 -23.81
CA GLY A 726 -5.03 29.64 -22.66
C GLY A 726 -5.20 28.54 -21.60
N MET A 727 -4.68 27.33 -21.84
CA MET A 727 -4.57 26.26 -20.85
C MET A 727 -3.42 26.57 -19.89
N LYS A 728 -3.70 26.57 -18.59
CA LYS A 728 -2.70 26.70 -17.53
C LYS A 728 -2.33 25.33 -17.01
N MET A 729 -1.03 25.05 -16.93
CA MET A 729 -0.50 23.78 -16.46
C MET A 729 0.52 24.00 -15.34
N ILE A 730 0.47 23.17 -14.31
CA ILE A 730 1.43 23.19 -13.20
C ILE A 730 1.89 21.76 -12.88
N PRO A 731 3.05 21.56 -12.23
CA PRO A 731 3.40 20.28 -11.64
C PRO A 731 2.26 19.74 -10.78
N LEU A 732 1.89 18.48 -10.97
CA LEU A 732 0.80 17.83 -10.24
C LEU A 732 0.92 17.93 -8.69
N PRO A 733 2.11 17.91 -8.07
CA PRO A 733 2.27 18.12 -6.62
C PRO A 733 1.88 19.51 -6.11
N GLU A 734 1.75 20.50 -7.00
CA GLU A 734 1.36 21.88 -6.66
C GLU A 734 -0.16 22.09 -6.73
N VAL A 735 -0.91 21.15 -7.31
CA VAL A 735 -2.38 21.19 -7.30
C VAL A 735 -2.87 21.00 -5.86
N ASP A 736 -3.73 21.88 -5.36
CA ASP A 736 -4.39 21.71 -4.07
C ASP A 736 -5.82 21.18 -4.30
N MET A 737 -6.78 22.10 -4.38
CA MET A 737 -8.22 21.82 -4.51
C MET A 737 -8.76 22.14 -5.91
N GLU A 738 -7.92 22.64 -6.82
CA GLU A 738 -8.28 22.96 -8.20
C GLU A 738 -8.78 21.73 -8.96
N ALA A 739 -9.70 21.93 -9.91
CA ALA A 739 -10.03 20.90 -10.88
C ALA A 739 -8.91 20.79 -11.93
N TYR A 740 -8.56 19.57 -12.32
CA TYR A 740 -7.43 19.35 -13.20
C TYR A 740 -7.59 18.18 -14.18
N HIS A 741 -6.74 18.17 -15.20
CA HIS A 741 -6.55 17.06 -16.14
C HIS A 741 -5.08 16.62 -16.16
N VAL A 742 -4.86 15.32 -16.09
CA VAL A 742 -3.52 14.71 -16.28
C VAL A 742 -3.42 13.97 -17.62
N TYR A 743 -4.55 13.44 -18.10
CA TYR A 743 -4.67 12.73 -19.36
C TYR A 743 -5.31 13.62 -20.41
N PHE A 744 -4.77 13.55 -21.62
CA PHE A 744 -5.18 14.37 -22.75
C PHE A 744 -5.40 13.47 -23.97
N HIS A 745 -6.30 13.88 -24.85
CA HIS A 745 -6.39 13.26 -26.18
C HIS A 745 -5.19 13.67 -27.04
N LYS A 746 -4.66 12.69 -27.77
CA LYS A 746 -3.66 12.92 -28.81
C LYS A 746 -4.35 13.53 -30.04
N GLU A 747 -3.84 14.64 -30.54
CA GLU A 747 -4.30 15.24 -31.80
C GLU A 747 -3.95 14.41 -33.04
#